data_AF-A0A8H7MZ26-F1
#
_entry.id   AF-A0A8H7MZ26-F1
#
_cell.length_a   1.000
_cell.length_b   1.000
_cell.length_c   1.000
_cell.angle_alpha   90.00
_cell.angle_beta   90.00
_cell.angle_gamma   90.00
#
_symmetry.space_group_name_H-M   'P 1'
#
loop_
_entity.id
_entity.type
_entity.pdbx_description
1 polymer ?
#
loop_
_entity_poly.entity_id
_entity_poly.type
_entity_poly.pdbx_seq_one_letter_code
_entity_poly.pdbx_strand_id
1 'polypeptide(L)'
;MNFKDVLIAMGIVDARVKTTLGIEACGIVRKVGPNARDLNPGDRVFAFGEGCFSTHLILPQKVFAKIPDSLSFEDAATMPCVFATVIHGLLDQGGLQAGQTVLIHSACGGVGLAAIQIAKMIGAEIYCTVGNEEKVQYLMSTFDMPRNRIFNSRDKSFLADVMAATKGRGVDIVLNSLSGELLHTSWDCVAEFGKLIEIGKRDLVGNGKLALNVFELNRSYHGIDLGHIMELRMDIGNNLLKRVAKYFEEGHIKPIRPVKTYTANEIEDCFRYMQKGQHIGKIIITLDLPEGKSLVTSQSARKIELQPYHSFLLVGGLGGLGRAVSNWLIEHGARHLVFLSRSGGETAEDQAFLEELRSQGCTASAIKGSVSRIADVERAVATAGSFLKGILNVSMVLRDQSFANMSYEDWVDCVEPKVLGTWNLHNATVSRKLDLDFFVLFSSISGIVGQRGQANYAGANTFLDSFVQYRQSLGLNASAVNIGVMLDHGYVADNPIVRERLLSQGIYGIRIAEMLDAITAVIIAPRLATRERLSNKPFVSKSELLVGMRSTTPMTDASNRVPWKGDRRVGVYLNSASGAAGPSSSAASSELSLFLSQVVGNPGVLSEATTVDFVAIQIAKQLMMLLMKPVDDDTEIDVNSTLQEIGFDSLVAVEMRSWWKSSFGTDISVLEMLGVGSLKALGQKAVDGLKERFGEAEKEDDGGVKKYTHEEVLTTKMP
;
A
#
# COMPACT_ATOMS: atom_id res chain seq x y z
N MET A 1 3.02 3.82 21.12
CA MET A 1 3.07 4.36 19.74
C MET A 1 4.38 5.13 19.52
N ASN A 2 4.90 5.09 18.30
CA ASN A 2 6.14 5.72 17.86
C ASN A 2 5.96 6.46 16.54
N PHE A 3 6.86 7.38 16.21
CA PHE A 3 6.75 8.20 14.99
C PHE A 3 6.80 7.33 13.72
N LYS A 4 7.53 6.20 13.77
CA LYS A 4 7.55 5.18 12.72
C LYS A 4 6.14 4.65 12.40
N ASP A 5 5.26 4.50 13.40
CA ASP A 5 3.88 4.03 13.18
C ASP A 5 3.12 5.02 12.29
N VAL A 6 3.29 6.33 12.51
CA VAL A 6 2.67 7.38 11.70
C VAL A 6 3.25 7.41 10.28
N LEU A 7 4.57 7.28 10.12
CA LEU A 7 5.21 7.23 8.81
C LEU A 7 4.76 6.03 7.96
N ILE A 8 4.52 4.88 8.62
CA ILE A 8 3.94 3.70 7.97
C ILE A 8 2.50 3.97 7.54
N ALA A 9 1.68 4.52 8.43
CA ALA A 9 0.27 4.82 8.12
C ALA A 9 0.11 5.86 7.00
N MET A 10 1.09 6.76 6.82
CA MET A 10 1.14 7.74 5.73
C MET A 10 1.75 7.19 4.42
N GLY A 11 2.27 5.96 4.41
CA GLY A 11 2.94 5.39 3.23
C GLY A 11 4.32 5.99 2.92
N ILE A 12 4.93 6.74 3.84
CA ILE A 12 6.27 7.33 3.68
C ILE A 12 7.36 6.26 3.90
N VAL A 13 7.11 5.34 4.83
CA VAL A 13 8.00 4.22 5.13
C VAL A 13 7.22 2.93 4.97
N ASP A 14 7.73 2.01 4.16
CA ASP A 14 7.11 0.70 4.01
C ASP A 14 7.11 -0.07 5.33
N ALA A 15 5.96 -0.64 5.69
CA ALA A 15 5.90 -1.67 6.71
C ALA A 15 6.60 -2.93 6.19
N ARG A 16 7.54 -3.49 6.96
CA ARG A 16 8.23 -4.73 6.58
C ARG A 16 7.26 -5.91 6.56
N VAL A 17 6.42 -6.01 7.59
CA VAL A 17 5.20 -6.82 7.53
C VAL A 17 4.06 -5.93 7.02
N LYS A 18 3.67 -6.11 5.75
CA LYS A 18 2.71 -5.29 4.96
C LYS A 18 1.32 -5.02 5.60
N THR A 19 1.05 -5.44 6.84
CA THR A 19 -0.27 -5.36 7.47
C THR A 19 -0.27 -5.02 8.96
N THR A 20 0.85 -4.64 9.57
CA THR A 20 0.93 -4.49 11.03
C THR A 20 1.53 -3.16 11.50
N LEU A 21 0.84 -2.52 12.46
CA LEU A 21 1.27 -1.31 13.15
C LEU A 21 1.71 -1.62 14.59
N GLY A 22 2.50 -0.71 15.17
CA GLY A 22 3.02 -0.83 16.52
C GLY A 22 4.33 -1.60 16.56
N ILE A 23 5.33 -0.99 17.22
CA ILE A 23 6.70 -1.55 17.31
C ILE A 23 7.14 -1.89 18.73
N GLU A 24 6.35 -1.59 19.76
CA GLU A 24 6.66 -1.97 21.14
C GLU A 24 5.39 -2.19 21.96
N ALA A 25 5.47 -3.08 22.95
CA ALA A 25 4.36 -3.45 23.83
C ALA A 25 4.86 -3.92 25.19
N CYS A 26 3.92 -4.13 26.12
CA CYS A 26 4.15 -4.85 27.36
C CYS A 26 2.97 -5.77 27.65
N GLY A 27 3.19 -6.80 28.46
CA GLY A 27 2.12 -7.71 28.87
C GLY A 27 2.62 -8.91 29.66
N ILE A 28 1.80 -9.97 29.67
CA ILE A 28 2.05 -11.20 30.41
C ILE A 28 2.25 -12.36 29.43
N VAL A 29 3.32 -13.14 29.62
CA VAL A 29 3.57 -14.34 28.83
C VAL A 29 2.47 -15.37 29.12
N ARG A 30 1.71 -15.77 28.09
CA ARG A 30 0.64 -16.77 28.23
C ARG A 30 1.10 -18.19 27.95
N LYS A 31 1.95 -18.36 26.93
CA LYS A 31 2.49 -19.64 26.48
C LYS A 31 3.89 -19.42 25.92
N VAL A 32 4.71 -20.47 25.97
CA VAL A 32 6.07 -20.46 25.42
C VAL A 32 6.27 -21.64 24.50
N GLY A 33 7.05 -21.46 23.44
CA GLY A 33 7.40 -22.54 22.51
C GLY A 33 8.38 -23.53 23.14
N PRO A 34 8.52 -24.75 22.58
CA PRO A 34 9.33 -25.83 23.17
C PRO A 34 10.83 -25.47 23.31
N ASN A 35 11.31 -24.54 22.49
CA ASN A 35 12.70 -24.08 22.49
C ASN A 35 12.92 -22.76 23.25
N ALA A 36 11.87 -22.19 23.84
CA ALA A 36 12.02 -21.03 24.71
C ALA A 36 12.61 -21.44 26.05
N ARG A 37 13.63 -20.72 26.52
CA ARG A 37 14.38 -21.03 27.75
C ARG A 37 14.39 -19.88 28.75
N ASP A 38 14.23 -18.64 28.26
CA ASP A 38 14.40 -17.43 29.07
C ASP A 38 13.08 -16.90 29.67
N LEU A 39 11.94 -17.43 29.22
CA LEU A 39 10.60 -16.97 29.58
C LEU A 39 9.72 -18.14 30.02
N ASN A 40 8.83 -17.87 30.97
CA ASN A 40 7.82 -18.78 31.49
C ASN A 40 6.43 -18.12 31.44
N PRO A 41 5.35 -18.92 31.31
CA PRO A 41 4.00 -18.40 31.51
C PRO A 41 3.86 -17.67 32.85
N GLY A 42 3.24 -16.49 32.83
CA GLY A 42 3.10 -15.60 33.99
C GLY A 42 4.16 -14.50 34.08
N ASP A 43 5.29 -14.62 33.39
CA ASP A 43 6.31 -13.56 33.37
C ASP A 43 5.72 -12.26 32.81
N ARG A 44 6.01 -11.14 33.50
CA ARG A 44 5.76 -9.79 33.01
C ARG A 44 6.89 -9.37 32.10
N VAL A 45 6.57 -8.90 30.90
CA VAL A 45 7.56 -8.56 29.88
C VAL A 45 7.24 -7.25 29.19
N PHE A 46 8.26 -6.55 28.70
CA PHE A 46 8.12 -5.65 27.58
C PHE A 46 8.69 -6.28 26.30
N ALA A 47 8.33 -5.73 25.15
CA ALA A 47 8.69 -6.21 23.84
C ALA A 47 9.05 -5.07 22.90
N PHE A 48 9.98 -5.33 21.99
CA PHE A 48 10.24 -4.49 20.82
C PHE A 48 10.18 -5.37 19.57
N GLY A 49 9.05 -5.32 18.87
CA GLY A 49 8.81 -6.07 17.63
C GLY A 49 7.59 -5.53 16.89
N GLU A 50 7.36 -5.98 15.66
CA GLU A 50 6.25 -5.49 14.84
C GLU A 50 4.90 -6.11 15.25
N GLY A 51 3.80 -5.41 14.97
CA GLY A 51 2.44 -5.86 15.26
C GLY A 51 2.00 -5.70 16.70
N CYS A 52 2.67 -4.83 17.46
CA CYS A 52 2.38 -4.60 18.86
C CYS A 52 1.01 -3.96 19.15
N PHE A 53 0.29 -3.41 18.16
CA PHE A 53 -1.10 -2.98 18.33
C PHE A 53 -2.06 -4.18 18.25
N SER A 54 -1.88 -5.16 19.14
CA SER A 54 -2.61 -6.43 19.15
C SER A 54 -2.91 -6.89 20.57
N THR A 55 -4.08 -7.50 20.80
CA THR A 55 -4.43 -8.11 22.10
C THR A 55 -3.61 -9.35 22.43
N HIS A 56 -3.12 -10.03 21.39
CA HIS A 56 -2.28 -11.22 21.49
C HIS A 56 -1.17 -11.11 20.45
N LEU A 57 0.06 -11.43 20.88
CA LEU A 57 1.26 -11.30 20.06
C LEU A 57 2.09 -12.57 20.21
N ILE A 58 2.53 -13.14 19.09
CA ILE A 58 3.42 -14.30 19.04
C ILE A 58 4.68 -13.87 18.31
N LEU A 59 5.80 -13.76 19.04
CA LEU A 59 7.09 -13.35 18.49
C LEU A 59 8.23 -14.23 19.07
N PRO A 60 9.43 -14.23 18.45
CA PRO A 60 10.59 -14.93 18.99
C PRO A 60 10.96 -14.46 20.41
N GLN A 61 11.36 -15.37 21.31
CA GLN A 61 11.67 -15.01 22.71
C GLN A 61 12.69 -13.86 22.86
N LYS A 62 13.59 -13.71 21.87
CA LYS A 62 14.67 -12.72 21.88
C LYS A 62 14.18 -11.27 21.77
N VAL A 63 12.95 -11.02 21.35
CA VAL A 63 12.41 -9.65 21.28
C VAL A 63 11.72 -9.20 22.57
N PHE A 64 11.78 -10.02 23.63
CA PHE A 64 11.21 -9.75 24.93
C PHE A 64 12.31 -9.65 26.00
N ALA A 65 12.03 -8.89 27.06
CA ALA A 65 12.75 -9.02 28.33
C ALA A 65 11.78 -8.88 29.50
N LYS A 66 12.13 -9.54 30.61
CA LYS A 66 11.35 -9.49 31.85
C LYS A 66 11.41 -8.09 32.44
N ILE A 67 10.31 -7.68 33.06
CA ILE A 67 10.23 -6.45 33.84
C ILE A 67 9.90 -6.78 35.31
N PRO A 68 10.40 -5.99 36.27
CA PRO A 68 10.13 -6.22 37.68
C PRO A 68 8.67 -5.92 38.03
N ASP A 69 8.17 -6.54 39.11
CA ASP A 69 6.78 -6.37 39.54
C ASP A 69 6.42 -4.93 39.94
N SER A 70 7.43 -4.16 40.37
CA SER A 70 7.33 -2.75 40.71
C SER A 70 7.08 -1.83 39.51
N LEU A 71 7.35 -2.28 38.29
CA LEU A 71 7.17 -1.48 37.08
C LEU A 71 5.78 -1.71 36.49
N SER A 72 4.94 -0.67 36.52
CA SER A 72 3.61 -0.71 35.90
C SER A 72 3.70 -0.97 34.39
N PHE A 73 2.67 -1.57 33.79
CA PHE A 73 2.65 -1.77 32.34
C PHE A 73 2.62 -0.45 31.56
N GLU A 74 1.89 0.54 32.06
CA GLU A 74 1.87 1.89 31.48
C GLU A 74 3.27 2.50 31.44
N ASP A 75 4.03 2.39 32.53
CA ASP A 75 5.42 2.86 32.59
C ASP A 75 6.35 2.03 31.69
N ALA A 76 6.25 0.70 31.76
CA ALA A 76 7.08 -0.22 30.97
C ALA A 76 6.91 0.02 29.47
N ALA A 77 5.68 0.30 29.00
CA ALA A 77 5.37 0.56 27.59
C ALA A 77 6.09 1.79 27.02
N THR A 78 6.63 2.67 27.88
CA THR A 78 7.35 3.87 27.46
C THR A 78 8.83 3.64 27.17
N MET A 79 9.37 2.49 27.54
CA MET A 79 10.81 2.29 27.72
C MET A 79 11.54 1.54 26.59
N PRO A 80 11.06 0.40 26.06
CA PRO A 80 11.91 -0.54 25.33
C PRO A 80 12.48 0.07 24.04
N CYS A 81 11.68 0.69 23.18
CA CYS A 81 12.17 1.27 21.93
C CYS A 81 13.13 2.44 22.18
N VAL A 82 12.72 3.38 23.02
CA VAL A 82 13.45 4.65 23.21
C VAL A 82 14.78 4.43 23.92
N PHE A 83 14.82 3.64 25.00
CA PHE A 83 16.06 3.40 25.71
C PHE A 83 16.98 2.47 24.93
N ALA A 84 16.47 1.42 24.27
CA ALA A 84 17.34 0.59 23.42
C ALA A 84 17.97 1.40 22.28
N THR A 85 17.23 2.36 21.69
CA THR A 85 17.76 3.27 20.66
C THR A 85 18.90 4.11 21.20
N VAL A 86 18.72 4.72 22.38
CA VAL A 86 19.70 5.61 22.99
C VAL A 86 20.91 4.85 23.51
N ILE A 87 20.71 3.71 24.16
CA ILE A 87 21.78 2.87 24.67
C ILE A 87 22.67 2.42 23.51
N HIS A 88 22.07 1.92 22.42
CA HIS A 88 22.84 1.53 21.26
C HIS A 88 23.52 2.73 20.58
N GLY A 89 22.78 3.83 20.40
CA GLY A 89 23.27 5.01 19.68
C GLY A 89 24.35 5.78 20.42
N LEU A 90 24.10 6.16 21.68
CA LEU A 90 25.03 7.00 22.45
C LEU A 90 26.13 6.18 23.13
N LEU A 91 25.84 4.98 23.65
CA LEU A 91 26.84 4.19 24.37
C LEU A 91 27.61 3.28 23.42
N ASP A 92 26.93 2.41 22.67
CA ASP A 92 27.62 1.38 21.88
C ASP A 92 28.30 1.94 20.62
N GLN A 93 27.61 2.81 19.86
CA GLN A 93 28.14 3.43 18.64
C GLN A 93 28.84 4.76 18.92
N GLY A 94 28.17 5.61 19.72
CA GLY A 94 28.68 6.92 20.13
C GLY A 94 29.91 6.81 21.02
N GLY A 95 29.92 5.88 21.97
CA GLY A 95 30.97 5.78 22.97
C GLY A 95 31.00 6.98 23.91
N LEU A 96 29.84 7.54 24.26
CA LEU A 96 29.71 8.73 25.11
C LEU A 96 30.39 8.51 26.47
N GLN A 97 31.26 9.45 26.86
CA GLN A 97 32.00 9.43 28.12
C GLN A 97 31.64 10.63 29.00
N ALA A 98 31.95 10.52 30.29
CA ALA A 98 31.79 11.61 31.26
C ALA A 98 32.58 12.85 30.79
N GLY A 99 31.97 14.03 30.88
CA GLY A 99 32.57 15.30 30.46
C GLY A 99 32.51 15.61 28.96
N GLN A 100 32.11 14.66 28.10
CA GLN A 100 31.86 14.96 26.69
C GLN A 100 30.55 15.74 26.51
N THR A 101 30.44 16.50 25.42
CA THR A 101 29.22 17.24 25.07
C THR A 101 28.35 16.46 24.09
N VAL A 102 27.03 16.53 24.28
CA VAL A 102 26.04 15.90 23.39
C VAL A 102 24.96 16.90 22.98
N LEU A 103 24.62 16.96 21.69
CA LEU A 103 23.46 17.67 21.17
C LEU A 103 22.33 16.68 20.89
N ILE A 104 21.18 16.87 21.55
CA ILE A 104 20.01 16.02 21.43
C ILE A 104 18.90 16.79 20.71
N HIS A 105 18.58 16.38 19.48
CA HIS A 105 17.45 16.96 18.75
C HIS A 105 16.11 16.40 19.22
N SER A 106 15.05 17.20 19.08
CA SER A 106 13.69 16.85 19.49
C SER A 106 13.63 16.38 20.95
N ALA A 107 14.31 17.09 21.84
CA ALA A 107 14.66 16.65 23.19
C ALA A 107 13.45 16.26 24.07
N CYS A 108 12.28 16.84 23.83
CA CYS A 108 11.03 16.52 24.54
C CYS A 108 10.26 15.31 23.98
N GLY A 109 10.73 14.68 22.90
CA GLY A 109 10.18 13.42 22.40
C GLY A 109 10.67 12.21 23.22
N GLY A 110 10.10 11.03 22.96
CA GLY A 110 10.46 9.81 23.72
C GLY A 110 11.95 9.48 23.69
N VAL A 111 12.58 9.48 22.51
CA VAL A 111 14.03 9.22 22.37
C VAL A 111 14.86 10.35 23.00
N GLY A 112 14.45 11.61 22.83
CA GLY A 112 15.15 12.76 23.40
C GLY A 112 15.20 12.73 24.93
N LEU A 113 14.08 12.41 25.58
CA LEU A 113 14.02 12.29 27.04
C LEU A 113 14.80 11.08 27.56
N ALA A 114 14.79 9.97 26.83
CA ALA A 114 15.66 8.83 27.14
C ALA A 114 17.15 9.21 27.01
N ALA A 115 17.51 9.98 25.98
CA ALA A 115 18.88 10.46 25.75
C ALA A 115 19.36 11.39 26.85
N ILE A 116 18.52 12.29 27.35
CA ILE A 116 18.85 13.16 28.48
C ILE A 116 19.15 12.33 29.74
N GLN A 117 18.33 11.32 30.03
CA GLN A 117 18.55 10.45 31.19
C GLN A 117 19.87 9.67 31.09
N ILE A 118 20.15 9.07 29.94
CA ILE A 118 21.41 8.34 29.70
C ILE A 118 22.62 9.29 29.74
N ALA A 119 22.54 10.45 29.11
CA ALA A 119 23.63 11.43 29.13
C ALA A 119 23.92 11.94 30.56
N LYS A 120 22.88 12.16 31.37
CA LYS A 120 23.03 12.51 32.80
C LYS A 120 23.63 11.36 33.61
N MET A 121 23.20 10.11 33.38
CA MET A 121 23.77 8.93 34.02
C MET A 121 25.28 8.81 33.77
N ILE A 122 25.73 9.14 32.56
CA ILE A 122 27.16 9.12 32.18
C ILE A 122 27.92 10.35 32.72
N GLY A 123 27.25 11.48 32.96
CA GLY A 123 27.90 12.74 33.33
C GLY A 123 28.37 13.56 32.12
N ALA A 124 27.66 13.47 31.00
CA ALA A 124 27.90 14.28 29.81
C ALA A 124 27.26 15.67 29.93
N GLU A 125 27.81 16.65 29.21
CA GLU A 125 27.26 18.00 29.10
C GLU A 125 26.22 18.06 27.96
N ILE A 126 24.98 18.41 28.29
CA ILE A 126 23.84 18.26 27.39
C ILE A 126 23.43 19.60 26.77
N TYR A 127 23.31 19.61 25.45
CA TYR A 127 22.64 20.63 24.64
C TYR A 127 21.42 19.99 23.96
N CYS A 128 20.34 20.75 23.80
CA CYS A 128 19.08 20.22 23.29
C CYS A 128 18.45 21.16 22.28
N THR A 129 17.63 20.62 21.37
CA THR A 129 16.69 21.44 20.58
C THR A 129 15.24 21.06 20.83
N VAL A 130 14.35 22.07 20.87
CA VAL A 130 12.90 21.92 21.03
C VAL A 130 12.13 22.90 20.15
N GLY A 131 10.85 22.59 19.89
CA GLY A 131 10.05 23.33 18.91
C GLY A 131 9.12 24.40 19.47
N ASN A 132 9.01 24.57 20.79
CA ASN A 132 8.17 25.58 21.42
C ASN A 132 8.60 25.88 22.87
N GLU A 133 8.10 26.99 23.44
CA GLU A 133 8.48 27.45 24.79
C GLU A 133 7.94 26.53 25.90
N GLU A 134 6.80 25.88 25.72
CA GLU A 134 6.29 24.86 26.66
C GLU A 134 7.31 23.74 26.88
N LYS A 135 7.93 23.25 25.79
CA LYS A 135 8.99 22.24 25.84
C LYS A 135 10.26 22.76 26.49
N VAL A 136 10.60 24.04 26.31
CA VAL A 136 11.72 24.69 27.01
C VAL A 136 11.49 24.64 28.52
N GLN A 137 10.33 25.14 28.97
CA GLN A 137 9.99 25.19 30.40
C GLN A 137 9.93 23.79 31.02
N TYR A 138 9.46 22.80 30.27
CA TYR A 138 9.47 21.41 30.69
C TYR A 138 10.89 20.88 30.96
N LEU A 139 11.85 21.11 30.05
CA LEU A 139 13.24 20.69 30.24
C LEU A 139 13.92 21.42 31.42
N MET A 140 13.65 22.71 31.56
CA MET A 140 14.18 23.51 32.67
C MET A 140 13.67 23.01 34.02
N SER A 141 12.36 22.79 34.16
CA SER A 141 11.73 22.39 35.43
C SER A 141 11.94 20.92 35.79
N THR A 142 12.01 20.03 34.80
CA THR A 142 12.07 18.57 35.04
C THR A 142 13.50 18.04 35.08
N PHE A 143 14.40 18.65 34.30
CA PHE A 143 15.78 18.21 34.16
C PHE A 143 16.80 19.27 34.57
N ASP A 144 16.38 20.35 35.25
CA ASP A 144 17.27 21.44 35.69
C ASP A 144 18.17 21.96 34.56
N MET A 145 17.64 21.93 33.33
CA MET A 145 18.42 22.22 32.14
C MET A 145 18.56 23.74 31.98
N PRO A 146 19.78 24.30 31.87
CA PRO A 146 19.96 25.72 31.69
C PRO A 146 19.34 26.22 30.38
N ARG A 147 18.65 27.37 30.40
CA ARG A 147 17.99 27.95 29.22
C ARG A 147 18.96 28.18 28.05
N ASN A 148 20.21 28.53 28.35
CA ASN A 148 21.28 28.76 27.37
C ASN A 148 21.84 27.48 26.72
N ARG A 149 21.31 26.30 27.07
CA ARG A 149 21.61 25.02 26.40
C ARG A 149 20.40 24.42 25.66
N ILE A 150 19.31 25.18 25.55
CA ILE A 150 18.09 24.75 24.85
C ILE A 150 17.85 25.66 23.65
N PHE A 151 17.88 25.10 22.45
CA PHE A 151 17.81 25.84 21.18
C PHE A 151 16.56 25.48 20.36
N ASN A 152 16.30 26.24 19.29
CA ASN A 152 15.15 26.00 18.41
C ASN A 152 15.39 24.77 17.52
N SER A 153 14.38 23.89 17.37
CA SER A 153 14.45 22.69 16.52
C SER A 153 13.81 22.84 15.14
N ARG A 154 13.20 23.98 14.82
CA ARG A 154 12.38 24.18 13.61
C ARG A 154 13.11 24.90 12.48
N ASP A 155 14.27 25.48 12.78
CA ASP A 155 15.10 26.19 11.82
C ASP A 155 16.58 25.97 12.17
N LYS A 156 17.48 26.51 11.33
CA LYS A 156 18.93 26.33 11.47
C LYS A 156 19.61 27.22 12.51
N SER A 157 18.87 28.04 13.26
CA SER A 157 19.45 28.97 14.25
C SER A 157 20.27 28.24 15.32
N PHE A 158 19.93 26.99 15.64
CA PHE A 158 20.66 26.19 16.62
C PHE A 158 22.15 26.03 16.30
N LEU A 159 22.59 26.12 15.05
CA LEU A 159 24.01 26.04 14.72
C LEU A 159 24.78 27.19 15.36
N ALA A 160 24.32 28.43 15.17
CA ALA A 160 24.97 29.61 15.74
C ALA A 160 24.95 29.54 17.28
N ASP A 161 23.82 29.11 17.85
CA ASP A 161 23.66 28.99 19.30
C ASP A 161 24.56 27.91 19.90
N VAL A 162 24.64 26.73 19.27
CA VAL A 162 25.54 25.64 19.69
C VAL A 162 26.98 26.08 19.60
N MET A 163 27.39 26.73 18.50
CA MET A 163 28.75 27.23 18.34
C MET A 163 29.08 28.28 19.41
N ALA A 164 28.17 29.23 19.68
CA ALA A 164 28.38 30.21 20.74
C ALA A 164 28.52 29.54 22.12
N ALA A 165 27.64 28.59 22.44
CA ALA A 165 27.63 27.90 23.73
C ALA A 165 28.82 26.93 23.90
N THR A 166 29.46 26.51 22.81
CA THR A 166 30.64 25.64 22.79
C THR A 166 31.94 26.38 22.41
N LYS A 167 31.90 27.72 22.37
CA LYS A 167 33.06 28.58 22.01
C LYS A 167 33.68 28.23 20.64
N GLY A 168 32.83 27.90 19.67
CA GLY A 168 33.21 27.54 18.30
C GLY A 168 33.69 26.10 18.11
N ARG A 169 33.69 25.29 19.18
CA ARG A 169 34.18 23.90 19.10
C ARG A 169 33.18 22.96 18.43
N GLY A 170 31.88 23.16 18.65
CA GLY A 170 30.84 22.16 18.37
C GLY A 170 30.71 21.13 19.49
N VAL A 171 30.01 20.03 19.22
CA VAL A 171 29.73 18.96 20.20
C VAL A 171 30.35 17.61 19.84
N ASP A 172 30.74 16.83 20.84
CA ASP A 172 31.39 15.53 20.61
C ASP A 172 30.43 14.52 19.96
N ILE A 173 29.15 14.52 20.36
CA ILE A 173 28.13 13.63 19.79
C ILE A 173 26.86 14.41 19.45
N VAL A 174 26.32 14.22 18.25
CA VAL A 174 24.99 14.70 17.88
C VAL A 174 24.05 13.51 17.73
N LEU A 175 22.95 13.46 18.48
CA LEU A 175 21.84 12.53 18.26
C LEU A 175 20.81 13.22 17.36
N ASN A 176 20.85 12.90 16.07
CA ASN A 176 20.02 13.55 15.08
C ASN A 176 18.76 12.75 14.72
N SER A 177 17.63 13.46 14.68
CA SER A 177 16.36 12.97 14.15
C SER A 177 15.71 13.97 13.18
N LEU A 178 16.41 15.06 12.86
CA LEU A 178 15.97 16.07 11.89
C LEU A 178 16.37 15.63 10.48
N SER A 179 15.81 16.29 9.48
CA SER A 179 15.90 15.84 8.08
C SER A 179 16.14 17.01 7.12
N GLY A 180 16.64 16.73 5.92
CA GLY A 180 16.96 17.77 4.92
C GLY A 180 18.02 18.77 5.41
N GLU A 181 17.81 20.07 5.18
CA GLU A 181 18.78 21.13 5.55
C GLU A 181 19.13 21.10 7.05
N LEU A 182 18.18 20.73 7.91
CA LEU A 182 18.43 20.65 9.35
C LEU A 182 19.37 19.50 9.71
N LEU A 183 19.34 18.37 9.00
CA LEU A 183 20.32 17.28 9.18
C LEU A 183 21.73 17.75 8.83
N HIS A 184 21.87 18.49 7.73
CA HIS A 184 23.16 19.07 7.34
C HIS A 184 23.66 20.09 8.37
N THR A 185 22.75 20.91 8.87
CA THR A 185 23.05 21.87 9.96
C THR A 185 23.49 21.15 11.24
N SER A 186 22.87 20.02 11.57
CA SER A 186 23.30 19.14 12.68
C SER A 186 24.69 18.55 12.45
N TRP A 187 25.03 18.22 11.21
CA TRP A 187 26.36 17.72 10.83
C TRP A 187 27.47 18.77 11.00
N ASP A 188 27.14 20.04 10.76
CA ASP A 188 28.04 21.17 11.00
C ASP A 188 28.28 21.42 12.51
N CYS A 189 27.37 20.98 13.38
CA CYS A 189 27.52 21.10 14.84
C CYS A 189 28.53 20.13 15.45
N VAL A 190 28.98 19.10 14.71
CA VAL A 190 29.88 18.07 15.25
C VAL A 190 31.29 18.63 15.43
N ALA A 191 31.92 18.40 16.57
CA ALA A 191 33.29 18.80 16.82
C ALA A 191 34.30 17.97 15.99
N GLU A 192 35.56 18.38 15.96
CA GLU A 192 36.65 17.52 15.50
C GLU A 192 36.67 16.22 16.32
N PHE A 193 36.92 15.08 15.68
CA PHE A 193 36.80 13.72 16.25
C PHE A 193 35.40 13.30 16.73
N GLY A 194 34.39 14.16 16.52
CA GLY A 194 33.02 13.91 16.96
C GLY A 194 32.25 12.93 16.08
N LYS A 195 31.05 12.58 16.53
CA LYS A 195 30.17 11.62 15.86
C LYS A 195 28.75 12.16 15.68
N LEU A 196 28.14 11.89 14.54
CA LEU A 196 26.70 12.05 14.36
C LEU A 196 26.03 10.68 14.36
N ILE A 197 25.05 10.53 15.24
CA ILE A 197 24.19 9.35 15.38
C ILE A 197 22.85 9.67 14.73
N GLU A 198 22.63 9.15 13.53
CA GLU A 198 21.45 9.38 12.72
C GLU A 198 20.39 8.31 13.00
N ILE A 199 19.24 8.74 13.52
CA ILE A 199 18.08 7.87 13.73
C ILE A 199 16.89 8.22 12.83
N GLY A 200 16.99 9.30 12.05
CA GLY A 200 16.01 9.66 11.03
C GLY A 200 16.11 8.73 9.82
N LYS A 201 14.95 8.43 9.21
CA LYS A 201 14.88 7.54 8.03
C LYS A 201 14.70 8.27 6.70
N ARG A 202 14.15 9.48 6.70
CA ARG A 202 13.71 10.16 5.47
C ARG A 202 14.84 10.32 4.47
N ASP A 203 15.95 10.91 4.89
CA ASP A 203 17.10 11.15 4.02
C ASP A 203 17.84 9.85 3.66
N LEU A 204 17.89 8.86 4.56
CA LEU A 204 18.48 7.55 4.26
C LEU A 204 17.69 6.80 3.17
N VAL A 205 16.36 6.77 3.26
CA VAL A 205 15.48 6.15 2.26
C VAL A 205 15.49 6.96 0.96
N GLY A 206 15.56 8.29 1.06
CA GLY A 206 15.59 9.21 -0.07
C GLY A 206 16.94 9.34 -0.78
N ASN A 207 17.95 8.53 -0.43
CA ASN A 207 19.32 8.62 -0.96
C ASN A 207 19.93 10.03 -0.82
N GLY A 208 19.80 10.62 0.37
CA GLY A 208 20.39 11.90 0.73
C GLY A 208 21.91 11.94 0.50
N LYS A 209 22.44 13.11 0.19
CA LYS A 209 23.87 13.32 -0.02
C LYS A 209 24.54 13.75 1.28
N LEU A 210 25.79 13.37 1.51
CA LEU A 210 26.56 13.80 2.66
C LEU A 210 27.85 14.50 2.20
N ALA A 211 28.20 15.61 2.83
CA ALA A 211 29.42 16.35 2.53
C ALA A 211 30.63 15.57 3.07
N LEU A 212 31.58 15.24 2.19
CA LEU A 212 32.74 14.40 2.54
C LEU A 212 33.93 15.18 3.12
N ASN A 213 34.02 16.48 2.86
CA ASN A 213 35.14 17.32 3.31
C ASN A 213 35.27 17.37 4.84
N VAL A 214 34.15 17.34 5.57
CA VAL A 214 34.15 17.38 7.04
C VAL A 214 34.71 16.12 7.71
N PHE A 215 34.91 15.02 6.97
CA PHE A 215 35.56 13.82 7.49
C PHE A 215 37.08 14.01 7.67
N GLU A 216 37.69 15.03 7.05
CA GLU A 216 39.09 15.40 7.30
C GLU A 216 39.34 15.80 8.77
N LEU A 217 38.29 16.20 9.48
CA LEU A 217 38.29 16.50 10.92
C LEU A 217 38.10 15.24 11.78
N ASN A 218 38.35 14.05 11.23
CA ASN A 218 38.17 12.75 11.88
C ASN A 218 36.76 12.50 12.43
N ARG A 219 35.74 13.11 11.81
CA ARG A 219 34.34 12.92 12.19
C ARG A 219 33.83 11.55 11.73
N SER A 220 32.89 10.97 12.47
CA SER A 220 32.20 9.73 12.08
C SER A 220 30.68 9.93 11.96
N TYR A 221 30.06 9.22 11.02
CA TYR A 221 28.61 9.25 10.80
C TYR A 221 28.05 7.85 10.94
N HIS A 222 27.07 7.65 11.84
CA HIS A 222 26.46 6.35 12.12
C HIS A 222 24.95 6.40 11.87
N GLY A 223 24.48 5.71 10.83
CA GLY A 223 23.06 5.46 10.62
C GLY A 223 22.56 4.27 11.44
N ILE A 224 21.50 4.46 12.22
CA ILE A 224 20.95 3.43 13.12
C ILE A 224 19.50 3.11 12.77
N ASP A 225 19.26 1.86 12.36
CA ASP A 225 17.92 1.28 12.26
C ASP A 225 17.75 0.14 13.27
N LEU A 226 17.29 0.50 14.47
CA LEU A 226 17.12 -0.49 15.53
C LEU A 226 16.07 -1.56 15.17
N GLY A 227 15.06 -1.23 14.36
CA GLY A 227 14.11 -2.24 13.87
C GLY A 227 14.79 -3.33 13.03
N HIS A 228 15.80 -2.96 12.24
CA HIS A 228 16.59 -3.91 11.46
C HIS A 228 17.52 -4.77 12.33
N ILE A 229 18.09 -4.19 13.38
CA ILE A 229 18.87 -4.95 14.37
C ILE A 229 17.98 -5.96 15.09
N MET A 230 16.79 -5.55 15.54
CA MET A 230 15.83 -6.45 16.21
C MET A 230 15.41 -7.63 15.32
N GLU A 231 15.39 -7.44 14.00
CA GLU A 231 14.99 -8.47 13.04
C GLU A 231 16.13 -9.45 12.70
N LEU A 232 17.29 -8.92 12.28
CA LEU A 232 18.36 -9.76 11.74
C LEU A 232 19.44 -10.12 12.78
N ARG A 233 19.52 -9.35 13.87
CA ARG A 233 20.55 -9.50 14.92
C ARG A 233 19.90 -9.52 16.30
N MET A 234 18.88 -10.37 16.45
CA MET A 234 18.06 -10.51 17.66
C MET A 234 18.85 -10.65 18.97
N ASP A 235 20.06 -11.20 18.95
CA ASP A 235 20.91 -11.30 20.14
C ASP A 235 21.38 -9.93 20.66
N ILE A 236 21.72 -9.01 19.74
CA ILE A 236 22.05 -7.63 20.08
C ILE A 236 20.79 -6.94 20.64
N GLY A 237 19.66 -7.12 19.95
CA GLY A 237 18.37 -6.59 20.38
C GLY A 237 17.97 -7.05 21.78
N ASN A 238 18.08 -8.34 22.06
CA ASN A 238 17.77 -8.91 23.36
C ASN A 238 18.67 -8.38 24.47
N ASN A 239 19.97 -8.23 24.19
CA ASN A 239 20.92 -7.65 25.13
C ASN A 239 20.55 -6.20 25.48
N LEU A 240 20.19 -5.39 24.48
CA LEU A 240 19.72 -4.02 24.69
C LEU A 240 18.48 -3.99 25.59
N LEU A 241 17.47 -4.82 25.32
CA LEU A 241 16.27 -4.91 26.15
C LEU A 241 16.57 -5.33 27.59
N LYS A 242 17.48 -6.30 27.79
CA LYS A 242 17.94 -6.70 29.13
C LYS A 242 18.68 -5.57 29.85
N ARG A 243 19.48 -4.76 29.13
CA ARG A 243 20.13 -3.56 29.70
C ARG A 243 19.12 -2.49 30.11
N VAL A 244 18.04 -2.29 29.35
CA VAL A 244 16.96 -1.36 29.74
C VAL A 244 16.34 -1.79 31.07
N ALA A 245 15.97 -3.06 31.22
CA ALA A 245 15.43 -3.58 32.48
C ALA A 245 16.42 -3.42 33.64
N LYS A 246 17.68 -3.78 33.41
CA LYS A 246 18.76 -3.66 34.41
C LYS A 246 18.98 -2.22 34.87
N TYR A 247 19.13 -1.26 33.95
CA TYR A 247 19.33 0.14 34.32
C TYR A 247 18.14 0.74 35.06
N PHE A 248 16.93 0.24 34.81
CA PHE A 248 15.77 0.63 35.60
C PHE A 248 15.83 0.07 37.03
N GLU A 249 16.14 -1.22 37.19
CA GLU A 249 16.29 -1.86 38.49
C GLU A 249 17.40 -1.23 39.34
N GLU A 250 18.50 -0.82 38.70
CA GLU A 250 19.61 -0.09 39.34
C GLU A 250 19.28 1.38 39.63
N GLY A 251 18.11 1.87 39.20
CA GLY A 251 17.66 3.25 39.42
C GLY A 251 18.36 4.30 38.54
N HIS A 252 19.10 3.87 37.52
CA HIS A 252 19.81 4.75 36.59
C HIS A 252 18.88 5.42 35.58
N ILE A 253 17.79 4.76 35.19
CA ILE A 253 16.77 5.30 34.29
C ILE A 253 15.38 5.18 34.90
N LYS A 254 14.47 6.06 34.47
CA LYS A 254 13.07 6.10 34.86
C LYS A 254 12.18 6.03 33.61
N PRO A 255 10.91 5.58 33.76
CA PRO A 255 9.93 5.61 32.68
C PRO A 255 9.81 7.02 32.06
N ILE A 256 9.54 7.09 30.76
CA ILE A 256 9.40 8.38 30.09
C ILE A 256 8.09 9.02 30.52
N ARG A 257 8.16 10.24 31.05
CA ARG A 257 7.02 11.07 31.41
C ARG A 257 7.13 12.42 30.67
N PRO A 258 6.02 13.14 30.43
CA PRO A 258 4.63 12.72 30.64
C PRO A 258 4.22 11.62 29.66
N VAL A 259 3.11 10.95 29.98
CA VAL A 259 2.49 9.93 29.12
C VAL A 259 1.08 10.39 28.80
N LYS A 260 0.71 10.31 27.52
CA LYS A 260 -0.68 10.44 27.09
C LYS A 260 -1.24 9.07 26.72
N THR A 261 -2.35 8.70 27.34
CA THR A 261 -2.96 7.38 27.19
C THR A 261 -4.22 7.50 26.35
N TYR A 262 -4.33 6.65 25.32
CA TYR A 262 -5.52 6.45 24.52
C TYR A 262 -6.01 5.01 24.69
N THR A 263 -7.30 4.77 24.54
CA THR A 263 -7.85 3.43 24.38
C THR A 263 -7.74 2.97 22.94
N ALA A 264 -7.83 1.66 22.70
CA ALA A 264 -7.84 1.10 21.34
C ALA A 264 -8.94 1.66 20.42
N ASN A 265 -10.06 2.12 20.99
CA ASN A 265 -11.16 2.72 20.21
C ASN A 265 -10.83 4.15 19.75
N GLU A 266 -9.85 4.80 20.37
CA GLU A 266 -9.40 6.17 20.05
C GLU A 266 -8.12 6.15 19.20
N ILE A 267 -7.86 5.03 18.51
CA ILE A 267 -6.62 4.83 17.76
C ILE A 267 -6.43 5.90 16.67
N GLU A 268 -7.50 6.33 16.01
CA GLU A 268 -7.42 7.36 14.98
C GLU A 268 -7.00 8.72 15.57
N ASP A 269 -7.61 9.12 16.68
CA ASP A 269 -7.26 10.35 17.41
C ASP A 269 -5.82 10.30 17.93
N CYS A 270 -5.38 9.12 18.37
CA CYS A 270 -4.02 8.85 18.79
C CYS A 270 -3.02 9.17 17.66
N PHE A 271 -3.26 8.63 16.45
CA PHE A 271 -2.44 8.90 15.27
C PHE A 271 -2.44 10.39 14.87
N ARG A 272 -3.63 11.02 14.82
CA ARG A 272 -3.77 12.46 14.52
C ARG A 272 -3.03 13.33 15.53
N TYR A 273 -3.09 12.98 16.82
CA TYR A 273 -2.39 13.71 17.87
C TYR A 273 -0.86 13.59 17.74
N MET A 274 -0.35 12.41 17.40
CA MET A 274 1.09 12.23 17.18
C MET A 274 1.59 12.98 15.95
N GLN A 275 0.82 12.95 14.85
CA GLN A 275 1.16 13.61 13.59
C GLN A 275 1.42 15.12 13.76
N LYS A 276 0.68 15.79 14.68
CA LYS A 276 0.89 17.21 14.98
C LYS A 276 2.27 17.53 15.60
N GLY A 277 3.00 16.54 16.12
CA GLY A 277 4.35 16.73 16.69
C GLY A 277 4.41 17.58 17.98
N GLN A 278 3.27 17.91 18.58
CA GLN A 278 3.18 18.79 19.75
C GLN A 278 3.38 18.07 21.08
N HIS A 279 3.27 16.74 21.11
CA HIS A 279 3.41 15.94 22.33
C HIS A 279 4.78 16.10 23.01
N ILE A 280 4.78 15.89 24.33
CA ILE A 280 5.96 15.70 25.18
C ILE A 280 5.90 14.27 25.70
N GLY A 281 7.03 13.57 25.72
CA GLY A 281 7.13 12.21 26.22
C GLY A 281 6.53 11.17 25.26
N LYS A 282 5.76 10.23 25.81
CA LYS A 282 5.27 9.05 25.08
C LYS A 282 3.75 9.01 25.00
N ILE A 283 3.25 8.38 23.94
CA ILE A 283 1.84 8.09 23.76
C ILE A 283 1.67 6.56 23.83
N ILE A 284 0.83 6.11 24.74
CA ILE A 284 0.50 4.70 24.91
C ILE A 284 -0.94 4.44 24.49
N ILE A 285 -1.19 3.21 24.04
CA ILE A 285 -2.52 2.72 23.71
C ILE A 285 -2.79 1.58 24.68
N THR A 286 -3.81 1.73 25.52
CA THR A 286 -4.27 0.64 26.38
C THR A 286 -5.26 -0.24 25.62
N LEU A 287 -5.04 -1.55 25.74
CA LEU A 287 -5.95 -2.57 25.24
C LEU A 287 -6.88 -3.10 26.35
N ASP A 288 -6.68 -2.67 27.58
CA ASP A 288 -7.58 -2.95 28.70
C ASP A 288 -8.84 -2.08 28.52
N LEU A 289 -9.98 -2.72 28.34
CA LEU A 289 -11.26 -2.04 28.27
C LEU A 289 -11.97 -2.07 29.63
N PRO A 290 -12.68 -0.99 30.00
CA PRO A 290 -13.59 -1.00 31.14
C PRO A 290 -14.59 -2.14 31.04
N GLU A 291 -15.01 -2.65 32.20
CA GLU A 291 -15.98 -3.74 32.31
C GLU A 291 -17.24 -3.46 31.48
N GLY A 292 -17.64 -4.40 30.62
CA GLY A 292 -18.78 -4.26 29.72
C GLY A 292 -18.52 -3.59 28.36
N LYS A 293 -17.29 -3.13 28.08
CA LYS A 293 -16.88 -2.68 26.73
C LYS A 293 -16.07 -3.76 26.02
N SER A 294 -16.41 -4.02 24.76
CA SER A 294 -15.64 -4.90 23.87
C SER A 294 -14.89 -4.09 22.83
N LEU A 295 -13.72 -4.58 22.40
CA LEU A 295 -12.96 -3.97 21.31
C LEU A 295 -13.78 -4.08 20.03
N VAL A 296 -13.83 -2.99 19.26
CA VAL A 296 -14.36 -3.07 17.91
C VAL A 296 -13.38 -3.88 17.07
N THR A 297 -13.67 -5.17 16.89
CA THR A 297 -12.87 -6.03 16.05
C THR A 297 -13.34 -5.92 14.60
N SER A 298 -12.49 -5.47 13.69
CA SER A 298 -12.67 -5.84 12.28
C SER A 298 -12.25 -7.29 12.12
N GLN A 299 -13.01 -8.08 11.36
CA GLN A 299 -12.55 -9.42 11.00
C GLN A 299 -11.27 -9.26 10.18
N SER A 300 -10.18 -9.89 10.61
CA SER A 300 -8.97 -9.98 9.79
C SER A 300 -9.36 -10.53 8.43
N ALA A 301 -8.89 -9.90 7.35
CA ALA A 301 -9.07 -10.40 6.00
C ALA A 301 -8.64 -11.88 5.99
N ARG A 302 -9.60 -12.79 5.77
CA ARG A 302 -9.31 -14.21 5.70
C ARG A 302 -8.34 -14.43 4.54
N LYS A 303 -7.15 -14.93 4.86
CA LYS A 303 -6.15 -15.26 3.84
C LYS A 303 -6.45 -16.65 3.28
N ILE A 304 -6.15 -16.83 2.00
CA ILE A 304 -6.17 -18.15 1.38
C ILE A 304 -4.85 -18.84 1.67
N GLU A 305 -4.93 -20.10 2.10
CA GLU A 305 -3.77 -20.96 2.29
C GLU A 305 -4.05 -22.29 1.59
N LEU A 306 -3.40 -22.50 0.45
CA LEU A 306 -3.54 -23.69 -0.37
C LEU A 306 -2.47 -24.70 0.03
N GLN A 307 -2.87 -25.95 0.19
CA GLN A 307 -1.92 -27.00 0.55
C GLN A 307 -1.03 -27.35 -0.65
N PRO A 308 0.30 -27.42 -0.47
CA PRO A 308 1.24 -27.68 -1.57
C PRO A 308 0.97 -28.98 -2.34
N TYR A 309 0.44 -30.01 -1.66
CA TYR A 309 0.18 -31.33 -2.26
C TYR A 309 -1.20 -31.43 -2.95
N HIS A 310 -2.02 -30.38 -2.92
CA HIS A 310 -3.26 -30.31 -3.69
C HIS A 310 -3.00 -29.89 -5.14
N SER A 311 -3.83 -30.38 -6.05
CA SER A 311 -3.80 -29.98 -7.46
C SER A 311 -4.99 -29.10 -7.84
N PHE A 312 -4.77 -28.26 -8.84
CA PHE A 312 -5.74 -27.27 -9.32
C PHE A 312 -5.83 -27.31 -10.84
N LEU A 313 -7.05 -27.42 -11.38
CA LEU A 313 -7.31 -27.47 -12.82
C LEU A 313 -7.79 -26.11 -13.33
N LEU A 314 -7.06 -25.52 -14.27
CA LEU A 314 -7.38 -24.27 -14.94
C LEU A 314 -7.77 -24.53 -16.40
N VAL A 315 -9.04 -24.37 -16.72
CA VAL A 315 -9.54 -24.48 -18.09
C VAL A 315 -9.42 -23.11 -18.77
N GLY A 316 -8.74 -23.06 -19.92
CA GLY A 316 -8.38 -21.79 -20.54
C GLY A 316 -7.32 -21.00 -19.77
N GLY A 317 -6.61 -21.66 -18.83
CA GLY A 317 -5.67 -21.01 -17.91
C GLY A 317 -4.39 -20.45 -18.53
N LEU A 318 -4.14 -20.70 -19.81
CA LEU A 318 -2.95 -20.19 -20.52
C LEU A 318 -3.18 -18.81 -21.17
N GLY A 319 -4.38 -18.24 -21.10
CA GLY A 319 -4.63 -16.84 -21.48
C GLY A 319 -4.25 -15.85 -20.39
N GLY A 320 -4.17 -14.55 -20.70
CA GLY A 320 -3.68 -13.51 -19.78
C GLY A 320 -4.27 -13.53 -18.36
N LEU A 321 -5.59 -13.67 -18.23
CA LEU A 321 -6.24 -13.79 -16.91
C LEU A 321 -5.87 -15.10 -16.19
N GLY A 322 -5.82 -16.21 -16.93
CA GLY A 322 -5.45 -17.51 -16.37
C GLY A 322 -4.02 -17.55 -15.86
N ARG A 323 -3.09 -16.86 -16.55
CA ARG A 323 -1.68 -16.74 -16.13
C ARG A 323 -1.55 -15.97 -14.83
N ALA A 324 -2.23 -14.82 -14.72
CA ALA A 324 -2.26 -14.03 -13.49
C ALA A 324 -2.84 -14.82 -12.30
N VAL A 325 -3.93 -15.56 -12.52
CA VAL A 325 -4.54 -16.44 -11.51
C VAL A 325 -3.60 -17.57 -11.11
N SER A 326 -2.84 -18.13 -12.04
CA SER A 326 -1.88 -19.21 -11.74
C SER A 326 -0.75 -18.74 -10.83
N ASN A 327 -0.16 -17.57 -11.12
CA ASN A 327 0.85 -16.96 -10.26
C ASN A 327 0.26 -16.65 -8.87
N TRP A 328 -0.94 -16.09 -8.82
CA TRP A 328 -1.64 -15.85 -7.55
C TRP A 328 -1.89 -17.15 -6.75
N LEU A 329 -2.28 -18.26 -7.39
CA LEU A 329 -2.43 -19.55 -6.70
C LEU A 329 -1.10 -20.03 -6.08
N ILE A 330 0.03 -19.85 -6.77
CA ILE A 330 1.36 -20.24 -6.29
C ILE A 330 1.79 -19.39 -5.11
N GLU A 331 1.56 -18.08 -5.17
CA GLU A 331 1.80 -17.15 -4.05
C GLU A 331 1.01 -17.56 -2.79
N HIS A 332 -0.16 -18.19 -2.98
CA HIS A 332 -1.02 -18.70 -1.90
C HIS A 332 -0.78 -20.18 -1.55
N GLY A 333 0.29 -20.79 -2.06
CA GLY A 333 0.76 -22.12 -1.64
C GLY A 333 0.54 -23.27 -2.63
N ALA A 334 -0.15 -23.05 -3.76
CA ALA A 334 -0.32 -24.10 -4.76
C ALA A 334 1.01 -24.53 -5.40
N ARG A 335 1.22 -25.83 -5.58
CA ARG A 335 2.42 -26.37 -6.26
C ARG A 335 2.13 -27.37 -7.39
N HIS A 336 0.86 -27.69 -7.65
CA HIS A 336 0.45 -28.57 -8.74
C HIS A 336 -0.68 -27.95 -9.56
N LEU A 337 -0.37 -27.49 -10.78
CA LEU A 337 -1.33 -26.90 -11.70
C LEU A 337 -1.51 -27.78 -12.95
N VAL A 338 -2.76 -27.97 -13.35
CA VAL A 338 -3.12 -28.65 -14.60
C VAL A 338 -3.87 -27.66 -15.48
N PHE A 339 -3.46 -27.53 -16.73
CA PHE A 339 -4.08 -26.65 -17.71
C PHE A 339 -4.79 -27.46 -18.77
N LEU A 340 -6.06 -27.14 -19.04
CA LEU A 340 -6.78 -27.66 -20.20
C LEU A 340 -6.97 -26.52 -21.20
N SER A 341 -6.32 -26.61 -22.36
CA SER A 341 -6.38 -25.59 -23.40
C SER A 341 -6.30 -26.20 -24.80
N ARG A 342 -6.74 -25.45 -25.81
CA ARG A 342 -6.67 -25.87 -27.21
C ARG A 342 -5.23 -25.95 -27.73
N SER A 343 -4.35 -25.04 -27.28
CA SER A 343 -2.93 -25.06 -27.63
C SER A 343 -2.16 -26.18 -26.95
N GLY A 344 -2.64 -26.70 -25.81
CA GLY A 344 -1.97 -27.75 -25.06
C GLY A 344 -0.62 -27.33 -24.48
N GLY A 345 -0.34 -26.02 -24.40
CA GLY A 345 0.95 -25.51 -23.98
C GLY A 345 2.02 -25.49 -25.07
N GLU A 346 1.69 -25.77 -26.33
CA GLU A 346 2.67 -25.96 -27.40
C GLU A 346 3.26 -24.65 -27.97
N THR A 347 2.69 -23.49 -27.65
CA THR A 347 3.22 -22.21 -28.16
C THR A 347 4.49 -21.81 -27.41
N ALA A 348 5.35 -21.00 -28.03
CA ALA A 348 6.56 -20.49 -27.37
C ALA A 348 6.22 -19.70 -26.09
N GLU A 349 5.14 -18.91 -26.13
CA GLU A 349 4.65 -18.13 -24.99
C GLU A 349 4.11 -19.04 -23.86
N ASP A 350 3.43 -20.14 -24.21
CA ASP A 350 2.97 -21.12 -23.24
C ASP A 350 4.14 -21.84 -22.58
N GLN A 351 5.15 -22.26 -23.36
CA GLN A 351 6.33 -22.94 -22.83
C GLN A 351 7.15 -22.04 -21.90
N ALA A 352 7.34 -20.76 -22.27
CA ALA A 352 8.02 -19.79 -21.43
C ALA A 352 7.31 -19.62 -20.07
N PHE A 353 5.98 -19.57 -20.08
CA PHE A 353 5.19 -19.46 -18.85
C PHE A 353 5.20 -20.74 -18.01
N LEU A 354 5.10 -21.92 -18.63
CA LEU A 354 5.22 -23.18 -17.89
C LEU A 354 6.61 -23.29 -17.22
N GLU A 355 7.66 -22.78 -17.84
CA GLU A 355 8.99 -22.71 -17.25
C GLU A 355 9.08 -21.69 -16.11
N GLU A 356 8.44 -20.53 -16.25
CA GLU A 356 8.28 -19.55 -15.17
C GLU A 356 7.65 -20.20 -13.93
N LEU A 357 6.55 -20.95 -14.10
CA LEU A 357 5.88 -21.65 -12.98
C LEU A 357 6.80 -22.70 -12.33
N ARG A 358 7.61 -23.42 -13.13
CA ARG A 358 8.59 -24.38 -12.60
C ARG A 358 9.67 -23.70 -11.78
N SER A 359 10.15 -22.54 -12.20
CA SER A 359 11.15 -21.76 -11.45
C SER A 359 10.64 -21.32 -10.06
N GLN A 360 9.32 -21.19 -9.90
CA GLN A 360 8.65 -20.91 -8.62
C GLN A 360 8.38 -22.18 -7.77
N GLY A 361 8.89 -23.34 -8.21
CA GLY A 361 8.71 -24.63 -7.53
C GLY A 361 7.34 -25.29 -7.80
N CYS A 362 6.60 -24.84 -8.81
CA CYS A 362 5.31 -25.42 -9.17
C CYS A 362 5.42 -26.41 -10.34
N THR A 363 4.81 -27.59 -10.19
CA THR A 363 4.65 -28.53 -11.30
C THR A 363 3.44 -28.13 -12.14
N ALA A 364 3.65 -27.86 -13.42
CA ALA A 364 2.61 -27.48 -14.37
C ALA A 364 2.48 -28.51 -15.50
N SER A 365 1.27 -29.03 -15.71
CA SER A 365 0.94 -29.98 -16.78
C SER A 365 -0.08 -29.36 -17.74
N ALA A 366 0.26 -29.26 -19.02
CA ALA A 366 -0.65 -28.75 -20.05
C ALA A 366 -1.24 -29.89 -20.88
N ILE A 367 -2.57 -29.86 -21.06
CA ILE A 367 -3.33 -30.90 -21.73
C ILE A 367 -4.04 -30.26 -22.91
N LYS A 368 -3.70 -30.75 -24.10
CA LYS A 368 -4.33 -30.34 -25.34
C LYS A 368 -5.75 -30.89 -25.44
N GLY A 369 -6.72 -30.01 -25.57
CA GLY A 369 -8.11 -30.39 -25.71
C GLY A 369 -9.10 -29.23 -25.61
N SER A 370 -10.37 -29.56 -25.72
CA SER A 370 -11.49 -28.64 -25.51
C SER A 370 -12.32 -29.10 -24.33
N VAL A 371 -12.70 -28.17 -23.45
CA VAL A 371 -13.59 -28.45 -22.34
C VAL A 371 -14.98 -28.90 -22.81
N SER A 372 -15.39 -28.54 -24.03
CA SER A 372 -16.63 -29.00 -24.64
C SER A 372 -16.62 -30.51 -24.96
N ARG A 373 -15.45 -31.17 -24.95
CA ARG A 373 -15.31 -32.61 -25.17
C ARG A 373 -15.06 -33.33 -23.84
N ILE A 374 -16.01 -34.16 -23.41
CA ILE A 374 -15.92 -34.86 -22.11
C ILE A 374 -14.65 -35.71 -21.98
N ALA A 375 -14.20 -36.38 -23.04
CA ALA A 375 -12.98 -37.19 -23.01
C ALA A 375 -11.72 -36.37 -22.71
N ASP A 376 -11.67 -35.09 -23.11
CA ASP A 376 -10.54 -34.20 -22.80
C ASP A 376 -10.59 -33.76 -21.34
N VAL A 377 -11.79 -33.45 -20.85
CA VAL A 377 -12.03 -33.11 -19.43
C VAL A 377 -11.67 -34.28 -18.52
N GLU A 378 -12.07 -35.50 -18.88
CA GLU A 378 -11.74 -36.70 -18.10
C GLU A 378 -10.24 -36.95 -18.03
N ARG A 379 -9.50 -36.74 -19.14
CA ARG A 379 -8.03 -36.79 -19.12
C ARG A 379 -7.45 -35.72 -18.20
N ALA A 380 -7.98 -34.50 -18.25
CA ALA A 380 -7.51 -33.42 -17.38
C ALA A 380 -7.74 -33.67 -15.89
N VAL A 381 -8.92 -34.16 -15.54
CA VAL A 381 -9.24 -34.56 -14.17
C VAL A 381 -8.42 -35.78 -13.74
N ALA A 382 -8.14 -36.72 -14.65
CA ALA A 382 -7.26 -37.85 -14.36
C ALA A 382 -5.82 -37.42 -14.05
N THR A 383 -5.25 -36.53 -14.86
CA THR A 383 -3.89 -35.98 -14.64
C THR A 383 -3.78 -35.21 -13.34
N ALA A 384 -4.83 -34.49 -12.93
CA ALA A 384 -4.86 -33.80 -11.65
C ALA A 384 -4.88 -34.77 -10.45
N GLY A 385 -5.32 -36.01 -10.64
CA GLY A 385 -5.34 -37.05 -9.61
C GLY A 385 -6.45 -36.88 -8.56
N SER A 386 -6.40 -37.72 -7.52
CA SER A 386 -7.39 -37.73 -6.43
C SER A 386 -7.31 -36.52 -5.50
N PHE A 387 -6.21 -35.75 -5.55
CA PHE A 387 -6.00 -34.54 -4.76
C PHE A 387 -6.38 -33.26 -5.50
N LEU A 388 -7.18 -33.37 -6.58
CA LEU A 388 -7.79 -32.21 -7.22
C LEU A 388 -8.73 -31.52 -6.23
N LYS A 389 -8.39 -30.31 -5.80
CA LYS A 389 -9.16 -29.52 -4.83
C LYS A 389 -9.76 -28.25 -5.39
N GLY A 390 -9.31 -27.79 -6.55
CA GLY A 390 -9.88 -26.60 -7.15
C GLY A 390 -9.99 -26.69 -8.66
N ILE A 391 -11.09 -26.16 -9.20
CA ILE A 391 -11.27 -25.96 -10.63
C ILE A 391 -11.58 -24.50 -10.88
N LEU A 392 -10.90 -23.90 -11.87
CA LEU A 392 -11.25 -22.59 -12.41
C LEU A 392 -11.54 -22.72 -13.91
N ASN A 393 -12.76 -22.40 -14.32
CA ASN A 393 -13.10 -22.30 -15.74
C ASN A 393 -12.96 -20.84 -16.20
N VAL A 394 -11.84 -20.55 -16.85
CA VAL A 394 -11.46 -19.25 -17.40
C VAL A 394 -11.70 -19.23 -18.93
N SER A 395 -12.30 -20.27 -19.49
CA SER A 395 -12.49 -20.37 -20.93
C SER A 395 -13.42 -19.29 -21.47
N MET A 396 -12.99 -18.68 -22.58
CA MET A 396 -13.73 -17.63 -23.26
C MET A 396 -13.45 -17.69 -24.76
N VAL A 397 -14.52 -17.57 -25.54
CA VAL A 397 -14.50 -17.29 -26.98
C VAL A 397 -15.53 -16.20 -27.22
N LEU A 398 -15.13 -15.16 -27.95
CA LEU A 398 -16.01 -14.04 -28.31
C LEU A 398 -16.38 -14.12 -29.79
N ARG A 399 -17.67 -13.92 -30.07
CA ARG A 399 -18.27 -13.83 -31.40
C ARG A 399 -19.30 -12.70 -31.37
N ASP A 400 -18.79 -11.49 -31.18
CA ASP A 400 -19.62 -10.30 -31.00
C ASP A 400 -20.32 -9.94 -32.31
N GLN A 401 -21.65 -10.00 -32.30
CA GLN A 401 -22.49 -9.71 -33.46
C GLN A 401 -23.88 -9.28 -33.01
N SER A 402 -24.52 -8.40 -33.77
CA SER A 402 -25.94 -8.11 -33.60
C SER A 402 -26.76 -9.39 -33.71
N PHE A 403 -27.78 -9.54 -32.85
CA PHE A 403 -28.54 -10.79 -32.80
C PHE A 403 -29.13 -11.22 -34.16
N ALA A 404 -29.57 -10.26 -34.97
CA ALA A 404 -30.14 -10.52 -36.30
C ALA A 404 -29.13 -11.09 -37.31
N ASN A 405 -27.83 -10.79 -37.15
CA ASN A 405 -26.77 -11.24 -38.05
C ASN A 405 -25.91 -12.36 -37.44
N MET A 406 -26.24 -12.82 -36.22
CA MET A 406 -25.47 -13.83 -35.52
C MET A 406 -25.75 -15.19 -36.14
N SER A 407 -24.72 -15.83 -36.68
CA SER A 407 -24.85 -17.20 -37.20
C SER A 407 -25.02 -18.19 -36.04
N TYR A 408 -25.55 -19.38 -36.35
CA TYR A 408 -25.59 -20.46 -35.36
C TYR A 408 -24.19 -20.90 -34.91
N GLU A 409 -23.21 -20.84 -35.80
CA GLU A 409 -21.81 -21.14 -35.51
C GLU A 409 -21.23 -20.12 -34.52
N ASP A 410 -21.48 -18.82 -34.71
CA ASP A 410 -21.09 -17.75 -33.78
C ASP A 410 -21.68 -17.95 -32.38
N TRP A 411 -22.92 -18.46 -32.31
CA TRP A 411 -23.57 -18.80 -31.06
C TRP A 411 -22.87 -19.97 -30.38
N VAL A 412 -22.71 -21.09 -31.09
CA VAL A 412 -22.13 -22.34 -30.58
C VAL A 412 -20.70 -22.11 -30.09
N ASP A 413 -19.85 -21.47 -30.90
CA ASP A 413 -18.45 -21.18 -30.57
C ASP A 413 -18.29 -20.43 -29.24
N CYS A 414 -19.17 -19.45 -29.00
CA CYS A 414 -19.14 -18.61 -27.81
C CYS A 414 -19.70 -19.34 -26.57
N VAL A 415 -20.78 -20.10 -26.75
CA VAL A 415 -21.58 -20.67 -25.66
C VAL A 415 -20.97 -21.98 -25.13
N GLU A 416 -20.49 -22.86 -26.01
CA GLU A 416 -20.07 -24.22 -25.62
C GLU A 416 -19.02 -24.29 -24.51
N PRO A 417 -17.91 -23.51 -24.55
CA PRO A 417 -16.86 -23.62 -23.53
C PRO A 417 -17.35 -23.32 -22.11
N LYS A 418 -18.35 -22.44 -21.99
CA LYS A 418 -18.96 -22.05 -20.71
C LYS A 418 -20.11 -22.98 -20.34
N VAL A 419 -20.98 -23.34 -21.27
CA VAL A 419 -22.15 -24.16 -20.96
C VAL A 419 -21.81 -25.64 -20.92
N LEU A 420 -21.54 -26.23 -22.08
CA LEU A 420 -21.20 -27.64 -22.20
C LEU A 420 -19.89 -27.96 -21.46
N GLY A 421 -18.91 -27.06 -21.51
CA GLY A 421 -17.65 -27.22 -20.78
C GLY A 421 -17.84 -27.32 -19.26
N THR A 422 -18.63 -26.41 -18.68
CA THR A 422 -18.93 -26.47 -17.23
C THR A 422 -19.73 -27.72 -16.88
N TRP A 423 -20.65 -28.14 -17.74
CA TRP A 423 -21.40 -29.38 -17.55
C TRP A 423 -20.49 -30.62 -17.57
N ASN A 424 -19.53 -30.67 -18.49
CA ASN A 424 -18.54 -31.74 -18.57
C ASN A 424 -17.65 -31.79 -17.32
N LEU A 425 -17.15 -30.63 -16.86
CA LEU A 425 -16.38 -30.52 -15.61
C LEU A 425 -17.19 -31.01 -14.41
N HIS A 426 -18.48 -30.68 -14.37
CA HIS A 426 -19.38 -31.17 -13.34
C HIS A 426 -19.50 -32.69 -13.35
N ASN A 427 -19.84 -33.27 -14.50
CA ASN A 427 -20.04 -34.71 -14.61
C ASN A 427 -18.75 -35.49 -14.31
N ALA A 428 -17.59 -35.02 -14.81
CA ALA A 428 -16.30 -35.66 -14.56
C ALA A 428 -15.88 -35.62 -13.08
N THR A 429 -16.22 -34.54 -12.36
CA THR A 429 -15.91 -34.43 -10.92
C THR A 429 -16.86 -35.25 -10.05
N VAL A 430 -18.16 -35.26 -10.40
CA VAL A 430 -19.18 -36.03 -9.68
C VAL A 430 -19.00 -37.54 -9.90
N SER A 431 -18.73 -37.99 -11.13
CA SER A 431 -18.52 -39.43 -11.43
C SER A 431 -17.36 -40.02 -10.64
N ARG A 432 -16.32 -39.21 -10.39
CA ARG A 432 -15.13 -39.57 -9.59
C ARG A 432 -15.28 -39.29 -8.09
N LYS A 433 -16.41 -38.73 -7.65
CA LYS A 433 -16.68 -38.35 -6.25
C LYS A 433 -15.59 -37.46 -5.64
N LEU A 434 -15.10 -36.49 -6.41
CA LEU A 434 -14.07 -35.57 -5.95
C LEU A 434 -14.62 -34.57 -4.94
N ASP A 435 -13.93 -34.44 -3.82
CA ASP A 435 -14.20 -33.43 -2.79
C ASP A 435 -13.38 -32.17 -3.10
N LEU A 436 -13.96 -31.27 -3.90
CA LEU A 436 -13.32 -30.00 -4.27
C LEU A 436 -13.51 -28.96 -3.16
N ASP A 437 -12.47 -28.22 -2.82
CA ASP A 437 -12.55 -27.04 -1.97
C ASP A 437 -13.22 -25.84 -2.66
N PHE A 438 -13.02 -25.70 -3.97
CA PHE A 438 -13.68 -24.67 -4.77
C PHE A 438 -13.89 -25.08 -6.25
N PHE A 439 -14.89 -24.48 -6.87
CA PHE A 439 -15.19 -24.62 -8.30
C PHE A 439 -15.63 -23.23 -8.80
N VAL A 440 -14.69 -22.49 -9.39
CA VAL A 440 -14.87 -21.07 -9.73
C VAL A 440 -15.10 -20.91 -11.22
N LEU A 441 -16.16 -20.19 -11.57
CA LEU A 441 -16.57 -19.90 -12.93
C LEU A 441 -16.33 -18.42 -13.22
N PHE A 442 -15.57 -18.14 -14.27
CA PHE A 442 -15.37 -16.77 -14.74
C PHE A 442 -16.58 -16.41 -15.58
N SER A 443 -17.49 -15.64 -14.99
CA SER A 443 -18.68 -15.09 -15.63
C SER A 443 -18.41 -13.63 -16.05
N SER A 444 -19.43 -12.87 -16.43
CA SER A 444 -19.27 -11.49 -16.84
C SER A 444 -20.49 -10.65 -16.48
N ILE A 445 -20.23 -9.37 -16.16
CA ILE A 445 -21.29 -8.37 -15.98
C ILE A 445 -22.29 -8.35 -17.15
N SER A 446 -21.86 -8.71 -18.37
CA SER A 446 -22.76 -8.79 -19.54
C SER A 446 -23.91 -9.79 -19.35
N GLY A 447 -23.75 -10.84 -18.54
CA GLY A 447 -24.85 -11.76 -18.18
C GLY A 447 -25.91 -11.14 -17.28
N ILE A 448 -25.53 -10.12 -16.51
CA ILE A 448 -26.42 -9.46 -15.54
C ILE A 448 -27.18 -8.30 -16.18
N VAL A 449 -26.45 -7.39 -16.81
CA VAL A 449 -26.99 -6.13 -17.35
C VAL A 449 -27.12 -6.09 -18.86
N GLY A 450 -26.63 -7.13 -19.55
CA GLY A 450 -26.59 -7.18 -21.00
C GLY A 450 -25.45 -6.34 -21.60
N GLN A 451 -25.01 -6.74 -22.79
CA GLN A 451 -24.16 -5.91 -23.64
C GLN A 451 -24.60 -6.05 -25.10
N ARG A 452 -24.70 -4.92 -25.80
CA ARG A 452 -25.14 -4.91 -27.20
C ARG A 452 -24.13 -5.67 -28.06
N GLY A 453 -24.63 -6.59 -28.89
CA GLY A 453 -23.80 -7.44 -29.74
C GLY A 453 -23.27 -8.70 -29.05
N GLN A 454 -23.63 -8.96 -27.78
CA GLN A 454 -23.12 -10.07 -26.99
C GLN A 454 -24.24 -10.99 -26.49
N ALA A 455 -25.27 -11.24 -27.30
CA ALA A 455 -26.41 -12.08 -26.89
C ALA A 455 -25.98 -13.52 -26.54
N ASN A 456 -25.12 -14.12 -27.35
CA ASN A 456 -24.47 -15.41 -27.10
C ASN A 456 -23.65 -15.39 -25.79
N TYR A 457 -22.76 -14.41 -25.64
CA TYR A 457 -21.86 -14.32 -24.48
C TYR A 457 -22.63 -14.05 -23.17
N ALA A 458 -23.59 -13.13 -23.18
CA ALA A 458 -24.46 -12.86 -22.04
C ALA A 458 -25.29 -14.11 -21.66
N GLY A 459 -25.83 -14.83 -22.65
CA GLY A 459 -26.55 -16.08 -22.41
C GLY A 459 -25.66 -17.16 -21.77
N ALA A 460 -24.44 -17.32 -22.26
CA ALA A 460 -23.47 -18.27 -21.71
C ALA A 460 -23.07 -17.95 -20.26
N ASN A 461 -22.88 -16.67 -19.92
CA ASN A 461 -22.53 -16.23 -18.56
C ASN A 461 -23.72 -16.37 -17.60
N THR A 462 -24.94 -16.03 -18.04
CA THR A 462 -26.17 -16.24 -17.24
C THR A 462 -26.37 -17.72 -16.89
N PHE A 463 -26.00 -18.63 -17.80
CA PHE A 463 -25.97 -20.07 -17.49
C PHE A 463 -24.98 -20.38 -16.36
N LEU A 464 -23.77 -19.81 -16.36
CA LEU A 464 -22.78 -20.06 -15.29
C LEU A 464 -23.33 -19.62 -13.94
N ASP A 465 -23.94 -18.44 -13.86
CA ASP A 465 -24.54 -17.90 -12.64
C ASP A 465 -25.65 -18.81 -12.12
N SER A 466 -26.51 -19.31 -13.02
CA SER A 466 -27.57 -20.27 -12.69
C SER A 466 -27.03 -21.65 -12.32
N PHE A 467 -25.95 -22.09 -12.98
CA PHE A 467 -25.29 -23.37 -12.73
C PHE A 467 -24.66 -23.42 -11.34
N VAL A 468 -24.11 -22.31 -10.85
CA VAL A 468 -23.63 -22.21 -9.46
C VAL A 468 -24.74 -22.57 -8.49
N GLN A 469 -25.93 -22.00 -8.66
CA GLN A 469 -27.09 -22.28 -7.80
C GLN A 469 -27.50 -23.76 -7.89
N TYR A 470 -27.53 -24.34 -9.09
CA TYR A 470 -27.78 -25.76 -9.30
C TYR A 470 -26.75 -26.64 -8.56
N ARG A 471 -25.45 -26.42 -8.78
CA ARG A 471 -24.38 -27.23 -8.18
C ARG A 471 -24.37 -27.13 -6.66
N GLN A 472 -24.64 -25.94 -6.11
CA GLN A 472 -24.79 -25.75 -4.67
C GLN A 472 -26.05 -26.41 -4.09
N SER A 473 -27.14 -26.50 -4.85
CA SER A 473 -28.34 -27.22 -4.42
C SER A 473 -28.08 -28.72 -4.19
N LEU A 474 -27.03 -29.26 -4.81
CA LEU A 474 -26.51 -30.62 -4.59
C LEU A 474 -25.51 -30.71 -3.43
N GLY A 475 -25.25 -29.61 -2.71
CA GLY A 475 -24.25 -29.54 -1.64
C GLY A 475 -22.81 -29.47 -2.15
N LEU A 476 -22.58 -29.22 -3.44
CA LEU A 476 -21.25 -29.15 -4.04
C LEU A 476 -20.79 -27.70 -4.15
N ASN A 477 -19.48 -27.47 -3.96
CA ASN A 477 -18.89 -26.14 -4.08
C ASN A 477 -18.99 -25.64 -5.53
N ALA A 478 -19.38 -24.37 -5.66
CA ALA A 478 -19.44 -23.62 -6.91
C ALA A 478 -19.52 -22.11 -6.59
N SER A 479 -18.81 -21.29 -7.34
CA SER A 479 -18.93 -19.83 -7.30
C SER A 479 -18.76 -19.23 -8.69
N ALA A 480 -19.39 -18.08 -8.95
CA ALA A 480 -19.21 -17.29 -10.18
C ALA A 480 -18.68 -15.90 -9.83
N VAL A 481 -17.69 -15.45 -10.59
CA VAL A 481 -17.22 -14.06 -10.54
C VAL A 481 -17.68 -13.38 -11.83
N ASN A 482 -18.59 -12.43 -11.70
CA ASN A 482 -19.10 -11.62 -12.81
C ASN A 482 -18.14 -10.46 -13.05
N ILE A 483 -17.21 -10.67 -13.99
CA ILE A 483 -16.08 -9.78 -14.23
C ILE A 483 -16.50 -8.63 -15.15
N GLY A 484 -16.14 -7.41 -14.73
CA GLY A 484 -16.28 -6.17 -15.49
C GLY A 484 -15.20 -5.99 -16.57
N VAL A 485 -14.98 -4.75 -17.00
CA VAL A 485 -14.01 -4.44 -18.06
C VAL A 485 -12.59 -4.49 -17.49
N MET A 486 -11.78 -5.48 -17.90
CA MET A 486 -10.39 -5.62 -17.44
C MET A 486 -9.45 -4.67 -18.19
N LEU A 487 -8.66 -3.86 -17.48
CA LEU A 487 -7.80 -2.84 -18.09
C LEU A 487 -6.37 -3.27 -18.38
N ASP A 488 -5.83 -4.22 -17.59
CA ASP A 488 -4.41 -4.56 -17.57
C ASP A 488 -4.08 -5.97 -18.05
N HIS A 489 -5.05 -6.90 -18.08
CA HIS A 489 -4.85 -8.28 -18.54
C HIS A 489 -5.99 -8.79 -19.43
N GLY A 490 -5.62 -9.65 -20.38
CA GLY A 490 -6.56 -10.36 -21.25
C GLY A 490 -7.17 -9.47 -22.33
N TYR A 491 -8.24 -9.98 -22.95
CA TYR A 491 -8.73 -9.49 -24.24
C TYR A 491 -8.89 -7.97 -24.36
N VAL A 492 -9.48 -7.29 -23.36
CA VAL A 492 -9.69 -5.84 -23.46
C VAL A 492 -8.38 -5.06 -23.32
N ALA A 493 -7.46 -5.50 -22.47
CA ALA A 493 -6.15 -4.89 -22.33
C ALA A 493 -5.35 -4.98 -23.63
N ASP A 494 -5.48 -6.11 -24.33
CA ASP A 494 -4.82 -6.40 -25.60
C ASP A 494 -5.48 -5.69 -26.81
N ASN A 495 -6.65 -5.06 -26.63
CA ASN A 495 -7.42 -4.40 -27.69
C ASN A 495 -7.75 -2.93 -27.32
N PRO A 496 -6.82 -1.98 -27.54
CA PRO A 496 -6.97 -0.57 -27.14
C PRO A 496 -8.25 0.11 -27.64
N ILE A 497 -8.65 -0.17 -28.89
CA ILE A 497 -9.88 0.38 -29.49
C ILE A 497 -11.12 -0.08 -28.72
N VAL A 498 -11.17 -1.35 -28.34
CA VAL A 498 -12.28 -1.91 -27.56
C VAL A 498 -12.31 -1.30 -26.16
N ARG A 499 -11.13 -1.14 -25.54
CA ARG A 499 -10.97 -0.50 -24.23
C ARG A 499 -11.49 0.94 -24.23
N GLU A 500 -11.04 1.77 -25.17
CA GLU A 500 -11.47 3.17 -25.30
C GLU A 500 -12.98 3.30 -25.56
N ARG A 501 -13.53 2.44 -26.42
CA ARG A 501 -14.98 2.40 -26.68
C ARG A 501 -15.79 2.06 -25.43
N LEU A 502 -15.32 1.15 -24.59
CA LEU A 502 -16.02 0.77 -23.35
C LEU A 502 -15.92 1.88 -22.30
N LEU A 503 -14.74 2.48 -22.15
CA LEU A 503 -14.52 3.57 -21.19
C LEU A 503 -15.31 4.84 -21.56
N SER A 504 -15.40 5.18 -22.85
CA SER A 504 -16.18 6.33 -23.32
C SER A 504 -17.69 6.20 -23.09
N GLN A 505 -18.18 4.99 -22.78
CA GLN A 505 -19.58 4.78 -22.39
C GLN A 505 -19.86 5.12 -20.92
N GLY A 506 -18.82 5.47 -20.15
CA GLY A 506 -18.91 5.68 -18.70
C GLY A 506 -18.76 4.40 -17.89
N ILE A 507 -18.28 3.31 -18.47
CA ILE A 507 -18.07 2.04 -17.76
C ILE A 507 -16.78 2.13 -16.94
N TYR A 508 -16.83 1.73 -15.67
CA TYR A 508 -15.62 1.58 -14.87
C TYR A 508 -14.82 0.34 -15.29
N GLY A 509 -13.54 0.54 -15.54
CA GLY A 509 -12.59 -0.55 -15.76
C GLY A 509 -11.95 -0.99 -14.46
N ILE A 510 -11.84 -2.30 -14.29
CA ILE A 510 -11.17 -2.95 -13.15
C ILE A 510 -9.76 -3.39 -13.52
N ARG A 511 -8.93 -3.59 -12.51
CA ARG A 511 -7.58 -4.13 -12.61
C ARG A 511 -7.49 -5.54 -12.03
N ILE A 512 -6.40 -6.23 -12.34
CA ILE A 512 -6.22 -7.63 -11.94
C ILE A 512 -6.32 -7.84 -10.42
N ALA A 513 -5.83 -6.89 -9.61
CA ALA A 513 -5.91 -6.95 -8.15
C ALA A 513 -7.36 -7.07 -7.65
N GLU A 514 -8.27 -6.26 -8.20
CA GLU A 514 -9.69 -6.29 -7.82
C GLU A 514 -10.35 -7.63 -8.19
N MET A 515 -9.93 -8.24 -9.31
CA MET A 515 -10.40 -9.56 -9.70
C MET A 515 -9.87 -10.66 -8.79
N LEU A 516 -8.59 -10.60 -8.42
CA LEU A 516 -7.97 -11.56 -7.51
C LEU A 516 -8.59 -11.45 -6.10
N ASP A 517 -8.92 -10.24 -5.65
CA ASP A 517 -9.69 -10.01 -4.41
C ASP A 517 -11.09 -10.62 -4.51
N ALA A 518 -11.76 -10.47 -5.65
CA ALA A 518 -13.06 -11.09 -5.88
C ALA A 518 -12.99 -12.63 -5.87
N ILE A 519 -11.97 -13.23 -6.51
CA ILE A 519 -11.69 -14.67 -6.47
C ILE A 519 -11.42 -15.11 -5.03
N THR A 520 -10.63 -14.34 -4.30
CA THR A 520 -10.31 -14.60 -2.89
C THR A 520 -11.58 -14.65 -2.05
N ALA A 521 -12.43 -13.63 -2.19
CA ALA A 521 -13.69 -13.52 -1.48
C ALA A 521 -14.62 -14.72 -1.73
N VAL A 522 -14.73 -15.19 -2.99
CA VAL A 522 -15.60 -16.34 -3.31
C VAL A 522 -15.04 -17.69 -2.90
N ILE A 523 -13.71 -17.84 -2.77
CA ILE A 523 -13.06 -19.06 -2.28
C ILE A 523 -13.17 -19.18 -0.76
N ILE A 524 -13.00 -18.07 -0.02
CA ILE A 524 -13.05 -18.08 1.46
C ILE A 524 -14.47 -17.94 2.03
N ALA A 525 -15.46 -17.66 1.17
CA ALA A 525 -16.85 -17.50 1.56
C ALA A 525 -17.33 -18.75 2.32
N PRO A 526 -18.03 -18.59 3.46
CA PRO A 526 -18.58 -19.73 4.19
C PRO A 526 -19.44 -20.60 3.28
N ARG A 527 -19.13 -21.90 3.23
CA ARG A 527 -19.90 -22.89 2.47
C ARG A 527 -21.33 -22.92 3.03
N LEU A 528 -22.34 -22.70 2.17
CA LEU A 528 -23.73 -22.70 2.61
C LEU A 528 -24.10 -24.12 3.08
N ALA A 529 -24.34 -24.27 4.39
CA ALA A 529 -25.06 -25.41 4.91
C ALA A 529 -26.52 -25.30 4.45
N THR A 530 -26.86 -26.03 3.39
CA THR A 530 -28.20 -26.54 3.08
C THR A 530 -29.38 -25.55 3.18
N ARG A 531 -29.96 -25.19 2.03
CA ARG A 531 -31.31 -24.63 1.84
C ARG A 531 -31.79 -23.66 2.94
N GLU A 532 -31.50 -22.36 2.79
CA GLU A 532 -32.46 -21.36 3.29
C GLU A 532 -33.77 -21.57 2.51
N ARG A 533 -34.69 -22.34 3.11
CA ARG A 533 -36.06 -22.45 2.62
C ARG A 533 -36.65 -21.04 2.56
N LEU A 534 -37.18 -20.69 1.38
CA LEU A 534 -38.14 -19.62 1.09
C LEU A 534 -38.54 -18.84 2.34
N SER A 535 -37.71 -17.87 2.73
CA SER A 535 -38.11 -16.81 3.64
C SER A 535 -38.71 -15.70 2.78
N ASN A 536 -39.57 -14.84 3.35
CA ASN A 536 -40.06 -13.62 2.67
C ASN A 536 -38.95 -12.59 2.37
N LYS A 537 -37.66 -12.97 2.47
CA LYS A 537 -36.52 -12.11 2.14
C LYS A 537 -36.18 -12.26 0.66
N PRO A 538 -35.74 -11.19 -0.01
CA PRO A 538 -35.20 -11.28 -1.37
C PRO A 538 -34.07 -12.30 -1.42
N PHE A 539 -34.06 -13.13 -2.46
CA PHE A 539 -33.02 -14.13 -2.68
C PHE A 539 -31.67 -13.45 -2.93
N VAL A 540 -30.62 -13.90 -2.23
CA VAL A 540 -29.24 -13.43 -2.41
C VAL A 540 -28.32 -14.63 -2.53
N SER A 541 -27.64 -14.78 -3.67
CA SER A 541 -26.57 -15.75 -3.83
C SER A 541 -25.27 -15.19 -3.27
N LYS A 542 -24.72 -15.81 -2.22
CA LYS A 542 -23.41 -15.40 -1.64
C LYS A 542 -22.21 -15.92 -2.44
N SER A 543 -22.46 -16.72 -3.46
CA SER A 543 -21.42 -17.37 -4.27
C SER A 543 -21.36 -16.84 -5.68
N GLU A 544 -22.10 -15.78 -5.95
CA GLU A 544 -22.00 -14.97 -7.14
C GLU A 544 -21.50 -13.59 -6.71
N LEU A 545 -20.39 -13.14 -7.27
CA LEU A 545 -19.82 -11.84 -6.95
C LEU A 545 -19.64 -11.03 -8.23
N LEU A 546 -20.25 -9.85 -8.24
CA LEU A 546 -20.13 -8.89 -9.33
C LEU A 546 -19.04 -7.87 -9.02
N VAL A 547 -18.09 -7.70 -9.93
CA VAL A 547 -16.97 -6.75 -9.80
C VAL A 547 -16.94 -5.81 -11.00
N GLY A 548 -16.75 -4.52 -10.75
CA GLY A 548 -16.66 -3.50 -11.81
C GLY A 548 -17.98 -2.94 -12.32
N MET A 549 -19.14 -3.32 -11.74
CA MET A 549 -20.38 -2.60 -11.99
C MET A 549 -20.34 -1.25 -11.28
N ARG A 550 -19.83 -0.23 -11.98
CA ARG A 550 -19.77 1.18 -11.55
C ARG A 550 -19.78 2.05 -12.79
N SER A 551 -20.52 3.16 -12.75
CA SER A 551 -20.41 4.21 -13.78
C SER A 551 -19.36 5.25 -13.38
N THR A 552 -18.51 5.70 -14.30
CA THR A 552 -17.56 6.81 -14.07
C THR A 552 -18.21 8.17 -14.31
N THR A 553 -19.32 8.18 -15.03
CA THR A 553 -20.14 9.38 -15.29
C THR A 553 -21.43 9.30 -14.45
N PRO A 554 -21.99 10.42 -13.94
CA PRO A 554 -23.28 10.41 -13.26
C PRO A 554 -24.38 9.73 -14.09
N MET A 555 -25.30 9.03 -13.44
CA MET A 555 -26.40 8.33 -14.13
C MET A 555 -27.38 9.31 -14.81
N THR A 556 -27.47 10.54 -14.27
CA THR A 556 -28.26 11.65 -14.80
C THR A 556 -27.62 12.31 -16.03
N ASP A 557 -26.33 12.11 -16.27
CA ASP A 557 -25.60 12.76 -17.36
C ASP A 557 -26.09 12.28 -18.73
N ALA A 558 -26.39 13.20 -19.63
CA ALA A 558 -26.89 12.90 -20.97
C ALA A 558 -25.87 12.16 -21.86
N SER A 559 -24.58 12.22 -21.57
CA SER A 559 -23.49 11.52 -22.27
C SER A 559 -23.28 10.09 -21.78
N ASN A 560 -23.78 9.73 -20.59
CA ASN A 560 -23.63 8.39 -20.03
C ASN A 560 -24.35 7.35 -20.90
N ARG A 561 -23.61 6.30 -21.33
CA ARG A 561 -24.08 5.22 -22.21
C ARG A 561 -23.96 3.83 -21.57
N VAL A 562 -23.79 3.72 -20.25
CA VAL A 562 -23.69 2.41 -19.60
C VAL A 562 -24.92 1.55 -19.91
N PRO A 563 -24.76 0.24 -20.19
CA PRO A 563 -25.88 -0.61 -20.64
C PRO A 563 -27.07 -0.66 -19.69
N TRP A 564 -26.83 -0.52 -18.38
CA TRP A 564 -27.85 -0.59 -17.33
C TRP A 564 -28.56 0.73 -17.05
N LYS A 565 -28.21 1.85 -17.69
CA LYS A 565 -28.80 3.16 -17.38
C LYS A 565 -30.32 3.21 -17.49
N GLY A 566 -30.89 2.47 -18.43
CA GLY A 566 -32.35 2.38 -18.62
C GLY A 566 -33.04 1.25 -17.85
N ASP A 567 -32.30 0.45 -17.08
CA ASP A 567 -32.85 -0.73 -16.42
C ASP A 567 -33.44 -0.38 -15.05
N ARG A 568 -34.75 -0.58 -14.89
CA ARG A 568 -35.46 -0.26 -13.65
C ARG A 568 -34.96 -1.08 -12.45
N ARG A 569 -34.40 -2.28 -12.68
CA ARG A 569 -33.84 -3.14 -11.62
C ARG A 569 -32.64 -2.51 -10.94
N VAL A 570 -31.90 -1.66 -11.67
CA VAL A 570 -30.76 -0.92 -11.14
C VAL A 570 -31.13 0.52 -10.77
N GLY A 571 -32.43 0.86 -10.71
CA GLY A 571 -32.88 2.22 -10.38
C GLY A 571 -32.52 2.67 -8.94
N VAL A 572 -32.29 1.71 -8.04
CA VAL A 572 -31.75 1.95 -6.68
C VAL A 572 -30.22 2.13 -6.71
N TYR A 573 -29.57 1.61 -7.75
CA TYR A 573 -28.14 1.81 -8.03
C TYR A 573 -27.93 3.22 -8.61
N LEU A 574 -28.21 4.22 -7.78
CA LEU A 574 -27.71 5.57 -7.96
C LEU A 574 -26.28 5.49 -7.48
N ASN A 575 -25.33 5.43 -8.41
CA ASN A 575 -23.92 5.67 -8.13
C ASN A 575 -23.81 6.85 -7.16
N SER A 576 -23.63 6.54 -5.88
CA SER A 576 -23.62 7.54 -4.83
C SER A 576 -22.21 8.10 -4.78
N ALA A 577 -21.85 8.92 -5.76
CA ALA A 577 -20.79 9.92 -5.56
C ALA A 577 -21.19 10.93 -4.46
N SER A 578 -22.44 10.87 -3.94
CA SER A 578 -22.96 11.72 -2.87
C SER A 578 -22.90 11.10 -1.47
N GLY A 579 -22.37 9.88 -1.29
CA GLY A 579 -22.37 9.16 0.00
C GLY A 579 -21.01 8.96 0.67
N ALA A 580 -19.91 9.17 -0.07
CA ALA A 580 -18.56 9.19 0.48
C ALA A 580 -17.94 10.54 0.13
N ALA A 581 -18.34 11.57 0.89
CA ALA A 581 -17.51 12.74 1.06
C ALA A 581 -16.24 12.32 1.83
N GLY A 582 -15.31 11.67 1.13
CA GLY A 582 -13.91 11.93 1.37
C GLY A 582 -13.64 13.39 0.99
N PRO A 583 -12.68 14.06 1.64
CA PRO A 583 -12.48 15.49 1.47
C PRO A 583 -12.21 15.80 0.00
N SER A 584 -13.16 16.46 -0.66
CA SER A 584 -13.05 17.32 -1.85
C SER A 584 -11.83 17.14 -2.76
N SER A 585 -11.49 15.90 -3.14
CA SER A 585 -10.28 15.62 -3.93
C SER A 585 -10.55 15.41 -5.42
N SER A 586 -11.81 15.42 -5.87
CA SER A 586 -12.19 14.91 -7.20
C SER A 586 -12.65 15.94 -8.24
N ALA A 587 -12.90 17.20 -7.86
CA ALA A 587 -13.35 18.20 -8.83
C ALA A 587 -12.20 18.58 -9.80
N ALA A 588 -11.03 18.93 -9.25
CA ALA A 588 -9.83 19.30 -10.01
C ALA A 588 -9.30 18.17 -10.90
N SER A 589 -9.33 16.92 -10.41
CA SER A 589 -8.88 15.76 -11.21
C SER A 589 -9.80 15.49 -12.41
N SER A 590 -11.09 15.84 -12.33
CA SER A 590 -12.04 15.59 -13.42
C SER A 590 -11.88 16.60 -14.56
N GLU A 591 -11.73 17.89 -14.25
CA GLU A 591 -11.52 18.96 -15.24
C GLU A 591 -10.20 18.79 -15.97
N LEU A 592 -9.12 18.52 -15.23
CA LEU A 592 -7.81 18.26 -15.80
C LEU A 592 -7.83 17.01 -16.70
N SER A 593 -8.53 15.94 -16.30
CA SER A 593 -8.63 14.72 -17.11
C SER A 593 -9.41 14.92 -18.42
N LEU A 594 -10.46 15.76 -18.40
CA LEU A 594 -11.23 16.13 -19.59
C LEU A 594 -10.38 16.98 -20.54
N PHE A 595 -9.66 17.96 -20.01
CA PHE A 595 -8.72 18.78 -20.77
C PHE A 595 -7.62 17.94 -21.43
N LEU A 596 -6.99 17.02 -20.68
CA LEU A 596 -5.96 16.14 -21.23
C LEU A 596 -6.51 15.20 -22.32
N SER A 597 -7.75 14.73 -22.17
CA SER A 597 -8.42 13.93 -23.21
C SER A 597 -8.67 14.75 -24.48
N GLN A 598 -8.99 16.04 -24.35
CA GLN A 598 -9.15 16.97 -25.47
C GLN A 598 -7.81 17.26 -26.17
N VAL A 599 -6.72 17.42 -25.43
CA VAL A 599 -5.37 17.63 -25.97
C VAL A 599 -4.93 16.46 -26.85
N VAL A 600 -5.26 15.22 -26.48
CA VAL A 600 -4.94 14.02 -27.29
C VAL A 600 -5.69 14.03 -28.63
N GLY A 601 -6.93 14.51 -28.67
CA GLY A 601 -7.74 14.59 -29.89
C GLY A 601 -7.50 15.86 -30.72
N ASN A 602 -7.02 16.94 -30.10
CA ASN A 602 -6.72 18.22 -30.74
C ASN A 602 -5.56 18.93 -30.00
N PRO A 603 -4.30 18.65 -30.38
CA PRO A 603 -3.14 19.27 -29.76
C PRO A 603 -3.09 20.80 -29.90
N GLY A 604 -3.84 21.38 -30.85
CA GLY A 604 -3.93 22.83 -31.06
C GLY A 604 -4.44 23.62 -29.83
N VAL A 605 -5.18 22.96 -28.93
CA VAL A 605 -5.66 23.56 -27.67
C VAL A 605 -4.50 23.98 -26.75
N LEU A 606 -3.33 23.34 -26.87
CA LEU A 606 -2.13 23.73 -26.11
C LEU A 606 -1.56 25.10 -26.52
N SER A 607 -1.98 25.62 -27.68
CA SER A 607 -1.55 26.92 -28.21
C SER A 607 -2.53 28.06 -27.90
N GLU A 608 -3.66 27.78 -27.23
CA GLU A 608 -4.62 28.80 -26.81
C GLU A 608 -4.07 29.64 -25.65
N ALA A 609 -4.38 30.94 -25.66
CA ALA A 609 -3.84 31.90 -24.69
C ALA A 609 -4.27 31.62 -23.23
N THR A 610 -5.39 30.92 -23.03
CA THR A 610 -5.96 30.61 -21.71
C THR A 610 -5.47 29.29 -21.11
N THR A 611 -4.78 28.46 -21.89
CA THR A 611 -4.42 27.10 -21.49
C THR A 611 -3.42 27.06 -20.34
N VAL A 612 -2.44 27.96 -20.34
CA VAL A 612 -1.43 28.04 -19.27
C VAL A 612 -2.09 28.41 -17.94
N ASP A 613 -3.01 29.37 -17.95
CA ASP A 613 -3.72 29.80 -16.75
C ASP A 613 -4.66 28.71 -16.23
N PHE A 614 -5.36 28.00 -17.12
CA PHE A 614 -6.16 26.83 -16.75
C PHE A 614 -5.32 25.74 -16.06
N VAL A 615 -4.20 25.35 -16.67
CA VAL A 615 -3.32 24.30 -16.11
C VAL A 615 -2.71 24.76 -14.78
N ALA A 616 -2.33 26.04 -14.67
CA ALA A 616 -1.85 26.62 -13.42
C ALA A 616 -2.90 26.56 -12.30
N ILE A 617 -4.18 26.83 -12.60
CA ILE A 617 -5.29 26.70 -11.64
C ILE A 617 -5.46 25.25 -11.18
N GLN A 618 -5.36 24.27 -12.08
CA GLN A 618 -5.46 22.85 -11.69
C GLN A 618 -4.30 22.41 -10.79
N ILE A 619 -3.08 22.87 -11.10
CA ILE A 619 -1.90 22.65 -10.24
C ILE A 619 -2.10 23.30 -8.86
N ALA A 620 -2.66 24.51 -8.83
CA ALA A 620 -2.93 25.23 -7.59
C ALA A 620 -3.99 24.52 -6.73
N LYS A 621 -5.09 24.03 -7.33
CA LYS A 621 -6.12 23.24 -6.62
C LYS A 621 -5.52 21.99 -5.97
N GLN A 622 -4.67 21.26 -6.70
CA GLN A 622 -3.99 20.09 -6.14
C GLN A 622 -3.05 20.47 -5.00
N LEU A 623 -2.27 21.54 -5.18
CA LEU A 623 -1.37 22.05 -4.15
C LEU A 623 -2.13 22.44 -2.88
N MET A 624 -3.20 23.21 -3.02
CA MET A 624 -4.03 23.67 -1.91
C MET A 624 -4.70 22.50 -1.17
N MET A 625 -5.09 21.44 -1.90
CA MET A 625 -5.56 20.18 -1.32
C MET A 625 -4.50 19.51 -0.44
N LEU A 626 -3.25 19.39 -0.93
CA LEU A 626 -2.14 18.82 -0.15
C LEU A 626 -1.81 19.65 1.09
N LEU A 627 -2.02 20.97 1.00
CA LEU A 627 -1.84 21.92 2.10
C LEU A 627 -3.06 22.01 3.04
N MET A 628 -4.13 21.26 2.79
CA MET A 628 -5.41 21.34 3.50
C MET A 628 -5.99 22.76 3.58
N LYS A 629 -5.79 23.56 2.54
CA LYS A 629 -6.44 24.86 2.34
C LYS A 629 -7.54 24.67 1.28
N PRO A 630 -8.81 24.48 1.65
CA PRO A 630 -9.87 24.32 0.65
C PRO A 630 -10.00 25.60 -0.18
N VAL A 631 -10.19 25.44 -1.49
CA VAL A 631 -10.51 26.53 -2.43
C VAL A 631 -11.96 26.30 -2.88
N ASP A 632 -12.84 27.24 -2.56
CA ASP A 632 -14.27 27.14 -2.87
C ASP A 632 -14.60 27.75 -4.25
N ASP A 633 -13.76 28.68 -4.74
CA ASP A 633 -13.89 29.32 -6.06
C ASP A 633 -12.51 29.54 -6.73
N ASP A 634 -12.44 29.31 -8.05
CA ASP A 634 -11.25 29.48 -8.89
C ASP A 634 -10.76 30.94 -8.90
N THR A 635 -11.65 31.91 -8.62
CA THR A 635 -11.29 33.33 -8.52
C THR A 635 -10.43 33.66 -7.30
N GLU A 636 -10.32 32.75 -6.32
CA GLU A 636 -9.45 32.90 -5.14
C GLU A 636 -7.99 32.52 -5.44
N ILE A 637 -7.71 31.88 -6.59
CA ILE A 637 -6.38 31.45 -6.99
C ILE A 637 -5.70 32.54 -7.81
N ASP A 638 -4.73 33.23 -7.21
CA ASP A 638 -3.80 34.08 -7.95
C ASP A 638 -2.64 33.25 -8.54
N VAL A 639 -2.72 32.96 -9.84
CA VAL A 639 -1.69 32.21 -10.58
C VAL A 639 -0.33 32.93 -10.63
N ASN A 640 -0.27 34.22 -10.33
CA ASN A 640 0.99 34.97 -10.29
C ASN A 640 1.69 34.91 -8.93
N SER A 641 1.02 34.41 -7.90
CA SER A 641 1.60 34.23 -6.57
C SER A 641 2.81 33.31 -6.61
N THR A 642 3.81 33.61 -5.78
CA THR A 642 5.02 32.80 -5.70
C THR A 642 4.74 31.48 -5.00
N LEU A 643 5.49 30.42 -5.35
CA LEU A 643 5.31 29.11 -4.72
C LEU A 643 5.58 29.16 -3.20
N GLN A 644 6.50 30.03 -2.77
CA GLN A 644 6.82 30.22 -1.35
C GLN A 644 5.65 30.83 -0.55
N GLU A 645 4.95 31.82 -1.11
CA GLU A 645 3.79 32.47 -0.45
C GLU A 645 2.63 31.49 -0.24
N ILE A 646 2.50 30.50 -1.11
CA ILE A 646 1.44 29.50 -1.04
C ILE A 646 1.74 28.42 0.01
N GLY A 647 3.02 28.26 0.39
CA GLY A 647 3.49 27.22 1.30
C GLY A 647 4.02 25.98 0.57
N PHE A 648 4.44 26.11 -0.68
CA PHE A 648 5.07 25.04 -1.45
C PHE A 648 6.48 24.77 -0.90
N ASP A 649 6.62 23.68 -0.14
CA ASP A 649 7.89 23.24 0.43
C ASP A 649 8.40 21.94 -0.20
N SER A 650 9.56 21.45 0.25
CA SER A 650 10.15 20.21 -0.28
C SER A 650 9.33 18.95 0.02
N LEU A 651 8.46 18.95 1.03
CA LEU A 651 7.60 17.81 1.36
C LEU A 651 6.44 17.74 0.35
N VAL A 652 5.76 18.87 0.15
CA VAL A 652 4.64 18.98 -0.79
C VAL A 652 5.10 18.81 -2.23
N ALA A 653 6.31 19.26 -2.57
CA ALA A 653 6.90 19.06 -3.89
C ALA A 653 7.10 17.57 -4.27
N VAL A 654 7.39 16.70 -3.29
CA VAL A 654 7.54 15.25 -3.55
C VAL A 654 6.19 14.61 -3.89
N GLU A 655 5.13 14.96 -3.16
CA GLU A 655 3.78 14.47 -3.42
C GLU A 655 3.24 15.03 -4.75
N MET A 656 3.47 16.32 -5.00
CA MET A 656 3.13 16.98 -6.26
C MET A 656 3.84 16.34 -7.45
N ARG A 657 5.09 15.88 -7.31
CA ARG A 657 5.82 15.18 -8.37
C ARG A 657 5.16 13.85 -8.75
N SER A 658 4.71 13.07 -7.76
CA SER A 658 4.02 11.80 -8.01
C SER A 658 2.69 12.05 -8.74
N TRP A 659 1.91 13.03 -8.30
CA TRP A 659 0.68 13.43 -8.97
C TRP A 659 0.92 13.98 -10.38
N TRP A 660 1.98 14.79 -10.56
CA TRP A 660 2.36 15.38 -11.84
C TRP A 660 2.64 14.30 -12.88
N LYS A 661 3.47 13.32 -12.54
CA LYS A 661 3.79 12.19 -13.42
C LYS A 661 2.53 11.39 -13.76
N SER A 662 1.66 11.14 -12.80
CA SER A 662 0.39 10.43 -13.02
C SER A 662 -0.60 11.21 -13.90
N SER A 663 -0.60 12.54 -13.82
CA SER A 663 -1.61 13.38 -14.49
C SER A 663 -1.15 13.80 -15.87
N PHE A 664 0.04 14.39 -15.99
CA PHE A 664 0.56 14.92 -17.26
C PHE A 664 1.39 13.91 -18.04
N GLY A 665 1.89 12.84 -17.39
CA GLY A 665 2.78 11.84 -17.97
C GLY A 665 4.14 12.38 -18.41
N THR A 666 4.56 13.52 -17.85
CA THR A 666 5.88 14.11 -18.00
C THR A 666 6.63 14.03 -16.68
N ASP A 667 7.97 13.97 -16.73
CA ASP A 667 8.80 13.97 -15.52
C ASP A 667 9.28 15.40 -15.21
N ILE A 668 9.27 15.76 -13.93
CA ILE A 668 9.84 17.00 -13.40
C ILE A 668 10.56 16.68 -12.09
N SER A 669 11.72 17.29 -11.85
CA SER A 669 12.46 17.12 -10.58
C SER A 669 11.94 18.06 -9.50
N VAL A 670 12.13 17.66 -8.23
CA VAL A 670 11.75 18.51 -7.08
C VAL A 670 12.51 19.84 -7.09
N LEU A 671 13.78 19.83 -7.49
CA LEU A 671 14.60 21.04 -7.63
C LEU A 671 14.06 21.97 -8.72
N GLU A 672 13.61 21.42 -9.85
CA GLU A 672 12.97 22.21 -10.90
C GLU A 672 11.63 22.77 -10.44
N MET A 673 10.78 21.98 -9.76
CA MET A 673 9.51 22.47 -9.22
C MET A 673 9.71 23.63 -8.24
N LEU A 674 10.71 23.52 -7.35
CA LEU A 674 11.05 24.56 -6.36
C LEU A 674 11.75 25.77 -6.99
N GLY A 675 12.44 25.58 -8.12
CA GLY A 675 13.13 26.63 -8.86
C GLY A 675 12.22 27.44 -9.78
N VAL A 676 10.99 26.98 -10.01
CA VAL A 676 9.98 27.67 -10.82
C VAL A 676 9.29 28.74 -9.96
N GLY A 677 9.36 30.01 -10.37
CA GLY A 677 9.04 31.13 -9.48
C GLY A 677 7.56 31.30 -9.08
N SER A 678 6.62 30.82 -9.88
CA SER A 678 5.17 31.03 -9.67
C SER A 678 4.32 29.87 -10.17
N LEU A 679 3.04 29.83 -9.75
CA LEU A 679 2.06 28.85 -10.25
C LEU A 679 1.90 28.91 -11.77
N LYS A 680 1.85 30.11 -12.35
CA LYS A 680 1.78 30.31 -13.79
C LYS A 680 2.98 29.74 -14.53
N ALA A 681 4.17 29.87 -13.95
CA ALA A 681 5.38 29.30 -14.52
C ALA A 681 5.40 27.75 -14.44
N LEU A 682 4.81 27.16 -13.39
CA LEU A 682 4.58 25.71 -13.34
C LEU A 682 3.54 25.27 -14.38
N GLY A 683 2.47 26.03 -14.56
CA GLY A 683 1.48 25.81 -15.61
C GLY A 683 2.12 25.82 -17.00
N GLN A 684 3.00 26.79 -17.28
CA GLN A 684 3.75 26.86 -18.52
C GLN A 684 4.62 25.62 -18.72
N LYS A 685 5.37 25.20 -17.69
CA LYS A 685 6.22 24.01 -17.75
C LYS A 685 5.43 22.73 -18.04
N ALA A 686 4.22 22.60 -17.48
CA ALA A 686 3.33 21.48 -17.78
C ALA A 686 2.85 21.53 -19.24
N VAL A 687 2.44 22.70 -19.73
CA VAL A 687 2.01 22.89 -21.13
C VAL A 687 3.14 22.59 -22.11
N ASP A 688 4.36 23.05 -21.82
CA ASP A 688 5.53 22.77 -22.67
C ASP A 688 5.83 21.26 -22.75
N GLY A 689 5.79 20.57 -21.61
CA GLY A 689 5.94 19.11 -21.60
C GLY A 689 4.82 18.37 -22.34
N LEU A 690 3.58 18.87 -22.30
CA LEU A 690 2.48 18.33 -23.11
C LEU A 690 2.67 18.62 -24.60
N LYS A 691 3.24 19.76 -24.98
CA LYS A 691 3.59 20.07 -26.37
C LYS A 691 4.73 19.20 -26.88
N GLU A 692 5.75 18.94 -26.07
CA GLU A 692 6.80 17.97 -26.45
C GLU A 692 6.21 16.57 -26.63
N ARG A 693 5.28 16.18 -25.77
CA ARG A 693 4.65 14.86 -25.80
C ARG A 693 3.65 14.66 -26.95
N PHE A 694 2.93 15.70 -27.35
CA PHE A 694 1.80 15.61 -28.30
C PHE A 694 1.90 16.53 -29.53
N GLY A 695 2.94 17.38 -29.61
CA GLY A 695 3.07 18.47 -30.60
C GLY A 695 4.10 18.29 -31.71
N GLU A 696 4.87 17.19 -31.77
CA GLU A 696 5.79 16.90 -32.89
C GLU A 696 5.10 16.39 -34.18
N ALA A 697 3.79 16.59 -34.33
CA ALA A 697 3.07 16.17 -35.55
C ALA A 697 3.20 17.15 -36.73
N GLU A 698 3.81 18.32 -36.55
CA GLU A 698 3.91 19.33 -37.62
C GLU A 698 5.27 20.02 -37.63
N LYS A 699 6.26 19.44 -38.34
CA LYS A 699 7.22 20.18 -39.18
C LYS A 699 8.12 19.27 -40.03
N GLU A 700 8.05 19.56 -41.33
CA GLU A 700 8.99 19.34 -42.43
C GLU A 700 9.02 18.00 -43.20
N ASP A 701 8.52 18.16 -44.42
CA ASP A 701 8.58 17.35 -45.63
C ASP A 701 10.02 17.36 -46.18
N ASP A 702 10.75 16.25 -46.04
CA ASP A 702 11.68 15.81 -47.08
C ASP A 702 11.87 14.28 -47.03
N GLY A 703 11.19 13.60 -47.96
CA GLY A 703 11.58 12.30 -48.54
C GLY A 703 12.13 11.21 -47.62
N GLY A 704 11.27 10.56 -46.83
CA GLY A 704 11.61 9.25 -46.26
C GLY A 704 10.78 8.87 -45.05
N VAL A 705 9.71 8.10 -45.24
CA VAL A 705 8.93 7.55 -44.13
C VAL A 705 9.79 6.56 -43.34
N LYS A 706 10.44 7.01 -42.25
CA LYS A 706 10.78 6.13 -41.14
C LYS A 706 9.54 6.01 -40.25
N LYS A 707 8.75 4.96 -40.50
CA LYS A 707 7.80 4.46 -39.50
C LYS A 707 8.62 3.99 -38.31
N TYR A 708 8.49 4.66 -37.16
CA TYR A 708 8.79 4.00 -35.89
C TYR A 708 7.88 2.77 -35.80
N THR A 709 8.50 1.60 -35.63
CA THR A 709 7.74 0.37 -35.46
C THR A 709 7.28 0.26 -34.01
N HIS A 710 6.11 -0.35 -33.83
CA HIS A 710 5.44 -0.56 -32.55
C HIS A 710 6.29 -1.33 -31.51
N GLU A 711 7.41 -1.93 -31.93
CA GLU A 711 8.36 -2.67 -31.08
C GLU A 711 9.33 -1.78 -30.29
N GLU A 712 9.74 -0.61 -30.80
CA GLU A 712 10.76 0.23 -30.12
C GLU A 712 10.19 0.99 -28.91
N VAL A 713 8.87 1.18 -28.87
CA VAL A 713 8.15 1.81 -27.74
C VAL A 713 7.94 0.82 -26.57
N LEU A 714 8.06 -0.49 -26.82
CA LEU A 714 7.81 -1.53 -25.81
C LEU A 714 9.06 -1.90 -24.97
N THR A 715 10.25 -1.42 -25.31
CA THR A 715 11.49 -1.81 -24.61
C THR A 715 11.90 -0.95 -23.41
N THR A 716 11.21 0.16 -23.11
CA THR A 716 11.41 0.89 -21.87
C THR A 716 10.49 0.36 -20.77
N LYS A 717 10.92 -0.75 -20.16
CA LYS A 717 10.46 -1.18 -18.84
C LYS A 717 10.56 0.01 -17.87
N MET A 718 9.43 0.38 -17.25
CA MET A 718 9.46 1.20 -16.02
C MET A 718 9.93 0.31 -14.85
N PRO A 719 10.81 0.82 -13.97
CA PRO A 719 11.03 0.23 -12.64
C PRO A 719 9.82 0.39 -11.73
#